data_AF-A0A7C2Q3P6-F1
#
_entry.id   AF-A0A7C2Q3P6-F1
#
_cell.length_a   1.000
_cell.length_b   1.000
_cell.length_c   1.000
_cell.angle_alpha   90.00
_cell.angle_beta   90.00
_cell.angle_gamma   90.00
#
_symmetry.space_group_name_H-M   'P 1'
#
loop_
_entity.id
_entity.type
_entity.pdbx_description
1 polymer ?
#
loop_
_entity_poly.entity_id
_entity_poly.type
_entity_poly.pdbx_seq_one_letter_code
_entity_poly.pdbx_strand_id
1 'polypeptide(L)'
;LTDIGARLGFETMGLDLPLLFLDTENALPPAPCILLVGNRNRWVQKLASEGRLDLAALGPGEGVIALLPSALEGRDALVIAGRDEEGLQEAGRFFAARMPYLWRVGKETLRQVEEDATTFFERQGLGRPPVAARALTVRKGAEEIASLLLDVQFRSATELAQAAQRLRELAAAHEQNQREDVLNYSSIARVIFQLRAEAASQRVEVPRSGSPSRASLPLVRESREPVRDLSLANFYSTDGLLKGSPTELIPNRVDTTIVVGPGRDAVWAAEIAARLGLESTGVRLPLAKSAEEITDEKGEMNPILIGRENRLVRALVERGKLANLAELRPNQGLVEIVHEAFEDSPAVIVAGSDEAGTREAARYLAARVPYLWEPKKGRLSLGMIEDEARRFFAARSGAGQAATALYKLDRLIASELAGKAVESVSASLYVEGAEEGFARFAEDYLRPKLRAERVQIAVRNIDLAHTTPILDESWEIPWEVHDVWNVLRTRVLPRVKKGSRVEIEVRVSEAPDVRRELERAIRAELRKRGVAEEKITVRVLSAYKQGFSWIMDVVLPAIREKQSEIAKILIRFAPLEREPDKPELRWQTIFSPIRWLQELYPIDEVLAKELNLPVEAIVFERAASPKSPIYHLEVLDRAGRVLYQSDFDPKFVIQPLFRQFPDYESVRVTTGWITADVNGKRVADERIVTDPEKFWDLYQKKLLPRLFAYVMDLYEGQPKPEHAPYFGELKVELTLSEPDYPLGIDQEQIS
;
A
#
# COMPACT_ATOMS: atom_id res chain seq x y z
N LEU A 1 2.99 -27.41 -7.39
CA LEU A 1 1.71 -26.67 -7.37
C LEU A 1 1.80 -25.44 -6.49
N THR A 2 2.21 -25.58 -5.21
CA THR A 2 2.32 -24.45 -4.27
C THR A 2 3.14 -23.27 -4.80
N ASP A 3 4.36 -23.51 -5.28
CA ASP A 3 5.20 -22.44 -5.85
C ASP A 3 4.59 -21.78 -7.10
N ILE A 4 3.87 -22.57 -7.90
CA ILE A 4 3.15 -22.07 -9.08
C ILE A 4 2.01 -21.15 -8.64
N GLY A 5 1.24 -21.55 -7.63
CA GLY A 5 0.19 -20.71 -7.03
C GLY A 5 0.76 -19.37 -6.58
N ALA A 6 1.83 -19.40 -5.78
CA ALA A 6 2.52 -18.19 -5.33
C ALA A 6 3.00 -17.29 -6.48
N ARG A 7 3.55 -17.87 -7.55
CA ARG A 7 3.95 -17.12 -8.74
C ARG A 7 2.76 -16.45 -9.44
N LEU A 8 1.67 -17.19 -9.66
CA LEU A 8 0.48 -16.68 -10.33
C LEU A 8 -0.17 -15.55 -9.52
N GLY A 9 -0.22 -15.68 -8.19
CA GLY A 9 -0.69 -14.62 -7.30
C GLY A 9 0.18 -13.37 -7.37
N PHE A 10 1.50 -13.56 -7.33
CA PHE A 10 2.48 -12.46 -7.37
C PHE A 10 2.45 -11.66 -8.68
N GLU A 11 2.23 -12.31 -9.81
CA GLU A 11 2.27 -11.65 -11.13
C GLU A 11 0.93 -11.01 -11.55
N THR A 12 -0.07 -10.99 -10.68
CA THR A 12 -1.38 -10.39 -10.98
C THR A 12 -1.80 -9.38 -9.92
N MET A 13 -2.63 -8.42 -10.34
CA MET A 13 -3.32 -7.50 -9.43
C MET A 13 -4.76 -7.95 -9.13
N GLY A 14 -5.20 -9.05 -9.75
CA GLY A 14 -6.54 -9.62 -9.58
C GLY A 14 -6.51 -11.13 -9.74
N LEU A 15 -7.15 -11.84 -8.81
CA LEU A 15 -7.17 -13.30 -8.79
C LEU A 15 -8.53 -13.80 -8.31
N ASP A 16 -9.15 -14.64 -9.12
CA ASP A 16 -10.35 -15.38 -8.73
C ASP A 16 -9.95 -16.74 -8.15
N LEU A 17 -10.27 -16.96 -6.88
CA LEU A 17 -10.10 -18.25 -6.20
C LEU A 17 -11.43 -19.03 -6.24
N PRO A 18 -11.41 -20.37 -6.40
CA PRO A 18 -10.23 -21.24 -6.44
C PRO A 18 -9.53 -21.29 -7.81
N LEU A 19 -8.21 -21.48 -7.80
CA LEU A 19 -7.39 -21.71 -9.00
C LEU A 19 -7.23 -23.19 -9.36
N LEU A 20 -7.32 -24.07 -8.35
CA LEU A 20 -7.02 -25.49 -8.51
C LEU A 20 -8.31 -26.28 -8.77
N PHE A 21 -8.29 -27.01 -9.89
CA PHE A 21 -9.32 -27.96 -10.31
C PHE A 21 -8.69 -29.34 -10.43
N LEU A 22 -9.37 -30.36 -9.93
CA LEU A 22 -8.91 -31.75 -10.07
C LEU A 22 -9.31 -32.30 -11.44
N ASP A 23 -8.47 -33.16 -12.01
CA ASP A 23 -8.76 -33.81 -13.30
C ASP A 23 -9.88 -34.85 -13.21
N THR A 24 -10.36 -35.17 -12.01
CA THR A 24 -11.57 -35.95 -11.78
C THR A 24 -12.85 -35.17 -12.07
N GLU A 25 -12.79 -33.83 -12.14
CA GLU A 25 -13.91 -32.99 -12.52
C GLU A 25 -14.20 -33.09 -14.02
N ASN A 26 -15.47 -33.06 -14.44
CA ASN A 26 -15.83 -33.43 -15.82
C ASN A 26 -15.44 -32.39 -16.89
N ALA A 27 -15.53 -31.10 -16.58
CA ALA A 27 -15.28 -30.02 -17.55
C ALA A 27 -13.90 -29.39 -17.34
N LEU A 28 -13.27 -28.94 -18.43
CA LEU A 28 -12.10 -28.07 -18.37
C LEU A 28 -12.52 -26.67 -17.89
N PRO A 29 -11.68 -25.96 -17.12
CA PRO A 29 -11.99 -24.61 -16.67
C PRO A 29 -12.14 -23.64 -17.86
N PRO A 30 -12.94 -22.57 -17.76
CA PRO A 30 -13.22 -21.63 -18.84
C PRO A 30 -12.07 -20.64 -19.06
N ALA A 31 -10.86 -21.14 -19.31
CA ALA A 31 -9.67 -20.34 -19.57
C ALA A 31 -9.16 -20.56 -21.01
N PRO A 32 -8.57 -19.53 -21.65
CA PRO A 32 -8.02 -19.62 -23.01
C PRO A 32 -6.75 -20.50 -23.08
N CYS A 33 -5.99 -20.57 -21.99
CA CYS A 33 -4.86 -21.46 -21.82
C CYS A 33 -5.05 -22.30 -20.55
N ILE A 34 -4.89 -23.62 -20.66
CA ILE A 34 -5.06 -24.56 -19.56
C ILE A 34 -3.69 -24.99 -19.05
N LEU A 35 -3.42 -24.73 -17.77
CA LEU A 35 -2.25 -25.26 -17.09
C LEU A 35 -2.55 -26.67 -16.57
N LEU A 36 -1.89 -27.67 -17.15
CA LEU A 36 -1.96 -29.06 -16.72
C LEU A 36 -0.71 -29.43 -15.94
N VAL A 37 -0.89 -29.99 -14.74
CA VAL A 37 0.22 -30.38 -13.87
C VAL A 37 0.08 -31.83 -13.46
N GLY A 38 1.19 -32.56 -13.54
CA GLY A 38 1.30 -33.93 -13.07
C GLY A 38 1.23 -34.96 -14.21
N ASN A 39 2.08 -35.98 -14.11
CA ASN A 39 2.14 -37.05 -15.10
C ASN A 39 0.88 -37.94 -15.08
N ARG A 40 0.21 -38.12 -13.94
CA ARG A 40 -1.05 -38.90 -13.83
C ARG A 40 -2.31 -38.15 -14.24
N ASN A 41 -2.20 -36.86 -14.60
CA ASN A 41 -3.34 -36.06 -15.00
C ASN A 41 -3.97 -36.63 -16.30
N ARG A 42 -5.28 -36.87 -16.32
CA ARG A 42 -5.99 -37.52 -17.43
C ARG A 42 -5.78 -36.81 -18.77
N TRP A 43 -5.69 -35.47 -18.75
CA TRP A 43 -5.51 -34.67 -19.96
C TRP A 43 -4.07 -34.72 -20.45
N VAL A 44 -3.10 -34.77 -19.53
CA VAL A 44 -1.69 -35.00 -19.87
C VAL A 44 -1.52 -36.38 -20.49
N GLN A 45 -2.16 -37.41 -19.93
CA GLN A 45 -2.15 -38.78 -20.47
C GLN A 45 -2.79 -38.87 -21.85
N LYS A 46 -3.91 -38.17 -22.07
CA LYS A 46 -4.53 -38.05 -23.40
C LYS A 46 -3.55 -37.44 -24.41
N LEU A 47 -2.95 -36.30 -24.08
CA LEU A 47 -1.98 -35.61 -24.96
C LEU A 47 -0.75 -36.48 -25.26
N ALA A 48 -0.27 -37.26 -24.29
CA ALA A 48 0.80 -38.21 -24.51
C ALA A 48 0.38 -39.35 -25.45
N SER A 49 -0.83 -39.90 -25.29
CA SER A 49 -1.37 -40.95 -26.17
C SER A 49 -1.59 -40.50 -27.62
N GLU A 50 -1.88 -39.21 -27.83
CA GLU A 50 -2.03 -38.59 -29.14
C GLU A 50 -0.66 -38.23 -29.78
N GLY A 51 0.45 -38.54 -29.11
CA GLY A 51 1.80 -38.24 -29.59
C GLY A 51 2.17 -36.76 -29.53
N ARG A 52 1.38 -35.94 -28.81
CA ARG A 52 1.63 -34.50 -28.67
C ARG A 52 2.66 -34.17 -27.59
N LEU A 53 2.95 -35.12 -26.70
CA LEU A 53 3.92 -35.01 -25.63
C LEU A 53 4.61 -36.36 -25.42
N ASP A 54 5.95 -36.38 -25.45
CA ASP A 54 6.71 -37.61 -25.23
C ASP A 54 7.22 -37.71 -23.79
N LEU A 55 6.39 -38.25 -22.90
CA LEU A 55 6.77 -38.50 -21.51
C LEU A 55 7.73 -39.69 -21.35
N ALA A 56 7.81 -40.56 -22.35
CA ALA A 56 8.67 -41.75 -22.30
C ALA A 56 10.14 -41.40 -22.58
N ALA A 57 10.39 -40.32 -23.30
CA ALA A 57 11.73 -39.79 -23.55
C ALA A 57 12.42 -39.17 -22.33
N LEU A 58 11.69 -38.89 -21.24
CA LEU A 58 12.25 -38.29 -20.02
C LEU A 58 13.02 -39.33 -19.20
N GLY A 59 14.25 -38.99 -18.82
CA GLY A 59 15.07 -39.77 -17.90
C GLY A 59 14.65 -39.64 -16.43
N PRO A 60 15.21 -40.45 -15.52
CA PRO A 60 14.97 -40.32 -14.08
C PRO A 60 15.31 -38.91 -13.56
N GLY A 61 14.45 -38.34 -12.73
CA GLY A 61 14.57 -36.99 -12.20
C GLY A 61 14.36 -35.88 -13.23
N GLU A 62 13.98 -36.20 -14.47
CA GLU A 62 13.68 -35.20 -15.51
C GLU A 62 12.20 -34.80 -15.52
N GLY A 63 11.98 -33.51 -15.69
CA GLY A 63 10.68 -32.91 -15.89
C GLY A 63 10.64 -32.02 -17.12
N VAL A 64 9.46 -31.86 -17.67
CA VAL A 64 9.19 -31.09 -18.88
C VAL A 64 8.17 -29.99 -18.60
N ILE A 65 8.42 -28.82 -19.18
CA ILE A 65 7.44 -27.73 -19.32
C ILE A 65 7.20 -27.56 -20.81
N ALA A 66 5.97 -27.78 -21.27
CA ALA A 66 5.63 -27.78 -22.70
C ALA A 66 4.39 -26.94 -23.00
N LEU A 67 4.50 -25.99 -23.94
CA LEU A 67 3.37 -25.26 -24.50
C LEU A 67 2.89 -25.96 -25.77
N LEU A 68 1.64 -26.44 -25.73
CA LEU A 68 0.98 -27.16 -26.80
C LEU A 68 -0.19 -26.32 -27.33
N PRO A 69 -0.03 -25.65 -28.49
CA PRO A 69 -1.08 -24.80 -29.04
C PRO A 69 -2.30 -25.59 -29.49
N SER A 70 -3.49 -25.06 -29.26
CA SER A 70 -4.76 -25.67 -29.66
C SER A 70 -4.84 -27.18 -29.35
N ALA A 71 -4.43 -27.57 -28.14
CA ALA A 71 -4.32 -28.95 -27.69
C ALA A 71 -5.56 -29.51 -27.00
N LEU A 72 -6.38 -28.63 -26.43
CA LEU A 72 -7.56 -29.04 -25.68
C LEU A 72 -8.76 -28.28 -26.21
N GLU A 73 -9.52 -28.92 -27.11
CA GLU A 73 -10.73 -28.33 -27.69
C GLU A 73 -10.47 -26.97 -28.36
N GLY A 74 -9.35 -26.87 -29.08
CA GLY A 74 -8.92 -25.63 -29.75
C GLY A 74 -8.17 -24.63 -28.86
N ARG A 75 -8.05 -24.90 -27.55
CA ARG A 75 -7.33 -24.05 -26.58
C ARG A 75 -5.90 -24.50 -26.35
N ASP A 76 -5.05 -23.56 -25.95
CA ASP A 76 -3.66 -23.84 -25.63
C ASP A 76 -3.54 -24.62 -24.32
N ALA A 77 -2.57 -25.52 -24.24
CA ALA A 77 -2.25 -26.24 -23.01
C ALA A 77 -0.79 -26.03 -22.64
N LEU A 78 -0.55 -25.55 -21.41
CA LEU A 78 0.76 -25.53 -20.81
C LEU A 78 0.88 -26.74 -19.88
N VAL A 79 1.79 -27.66 -20.17
CA VAL A 79 1.95 -28.92 -19.44
C VAL A 79 3.22 -28.87 -18.61
N ILE A 80 3.09 -29.18 -17.32
CA ILE A 80 4.22 -29.42 -16.41
C ILE A 80 4.12 -30.87 -15.95
N ALA A 81 5.04 -31.70 -16.41
CA ALA A 81 5.06 -33.14 -16.12
C ALA A 81 6.47 -33.60 -15.78
N GLY A 82 6.58 -34.78 -15.16
CA GLY A 82 7.86 -35.40 -14.84
C GLY A 82 7.85 -36.89 -15.12
N ARG A 83 9.04 -37.46 -15.34
CA ARG A 83 9.21 -38.91 -15.40
C ARG A 83 8.77 -39.55 -14.07
N ASP A 84 9.17 -38.92 -12.98
CA ASP A 84 8.87 -39.26 -11.59
C ASP A 84 8.49 -37.99 -10.81
N GLU A 85 8.22 -38.14 -9.51
CA GLU A 85 7.84 -37.04 -8.62
C GLU A 85 8.96 -36.00 -8.48
N GLU A 86 10.22 -36.44 -8.52
CA GLU A 86 11.38 -35.56 -8.46
C GLU A 86 11.48 -34.65 -9.68
N GLY A 87 11.32 -35.23 -10.88
CA GLY A 87 11.28 -34.47 -12.12
C GLY A 87 10.10 -33.51 -12.20
N LEU A 88 8.92 -33.93 -11.73
CA LEU A 88 7.74 -33.07 -11.66
C LEU A 88 7.97 -31.88 -10.70
N GLN A 89 8.58 -32.13 -9.55
CA GLN A 89 8.93 -31.09 -8.59
C GLN A 89 9.93 -30.09 -9.17
N GLU A 90 10.99 -30.58 -9.85
CA GLU A 90 11.98 -29.70 -10.48
C GLU A 90 11.37 -28.86 -11.60
N ALA A 91 10.55 -29.45 -12.48
CA ALA A 91 9.86 -28.69 -13.53
C ALA A 91 8.91 -27.64 -12.95
N GLY A 92 8.16 -27.97 -11.90
CA GLY A 92 7.29 -27.02 -11.22
C GLY A 92 8.05 -25.87 -10.55
N ARG A 93 9.17 -26.17 -9.87
CA ARG A 93 10.04 -25.17 -9.24
C ARG A 93 10.71 -24.28 -10.29
N PHE A 94 11.21 -24.87 -11.38
CA PHE A 94 11.80 -24.14 -12.49
C PHE A 94 10.78 -23.19 -13.14
N PHE A 95 9.57 -23.69 -13.43
CA PHE A 95 8.47 -22.86 -13.95
C PHE A 95 8.23 -21.65 -13.06
N ALA A 96 8.01 -21.87 -11.77
CA ALA A 96 7.62 -20.82 -10.84
C ALA A 96 8.74 -19.82 -10.54
N ALA A 97 9.97 -20.31 -10.33
CA ALA A 97 11.07 -19.49 -9.81
C ALA A 97 11.93 -18.83 -10.90
N ARG A 98 11.92 -19.36 -12.13
CA ARG A 98 12.90 -18.96 -13.17
C ARG A 98 12.26 -18.42 -14.44
N MET A 99 11.15 -18.98 -14.92
CA MET A 99 10.57 -18.52 -16.19
C MET A 99 10.14 -17.03 -16.12
N PRO A 100 10.37 -16.24 -17.19
CA PRO A 100 10.84 -16.62 -18.53
C PRO A 100 12.38 -16.66 -18.72
N TYR A 101 13.15 -16.56 -17.64
CA TYR A 101 14.61 -16.63 -17.68
C TYR A 101 15.11 -18.07 -17.81
N LEU A 102 16.30 -18.24 -18.41
CA LEU A 102 16.90 -19.56 -18.62
C LEU A 102 17.41 -20.18 -17.32
N TRP A 103 18.09 -19.40 -16.48
CA TRP A 103 18.59 -19.90 -15.20
C TRP A 103 18.62 -18.81 -14.14
N ARG A 104 19.27 -17.68 -14.45
CA ARG A 104 19.35 -16.52 -13.55
C ARG A 104 18.29 -15.48 -13.92
N VAL A 105 17.45 -15.14 -12.94
CA VAL A 105 16.48 -14.04 -13.06
C VAL A 105 17.20 -12.72 -13.36
N GLY A 106 16.73 -12.00 -14.38
CA GLY A 106 17.31 -10.75 -14.85
C GLY A 106 18.48 -10.89 -15.84
N LYS A 107 18.75 -12.11 -16.35
CA LYS A 107 19.77 -12.39 -17.38
C LYS A 107 19.12 -12.93 -18.66
N GLU A 108 19.61 -14.05 -19.20
CA GLU A 108 19.13 -14.61 -20.47
C GLU A 108 17.66 -15.07 -20.36
N THR A 109 16.90 -14.85 -21.42
CA THR A 109 15.46 -15.19 -21.50
C THR A 109 15.16 -16.12 -22.66
N LEU A 110 14.04 -16.84 -22.60
CA LEU A 110 13.56 -17.66 -23.72
C LEU A 110 13.35 -16.82 -25.00
N ARG A 111 12.85 -15.58 -24.86
CA ARG A 111 12.69 -14.64 -25.98
C ARG A 111 14.02 -14.31 -26.66
N GLN A 112 15.09 -14.17 -25.87
CA GLN A 112 16.42 -13.92 -26.43
C GLN A 112 16.88 -15.11 -27.29
N VAL A 113 16.64 -16.34 -26.83
CA VAL A 113 16.98 -17.54 -27.61
C VAL A 113 16.19 -17.61 -28.93
N GLU A 114 14.91 -17.24 -28.92
CA GLU A 114 14.07 -17.18 -30.13
C GLU A 114 14.60 -16.15 -31.15
N GLU A 115 15.01 -14.97 -30.68
CA GLU A 115 15.56 -13.91 -31.53
C GLU A 115 16.96 -14.26 -32.07
N ASP A 116 17.81 -14.88 -31.24
CA ASP A 116 19.13 -15.36 -31.66
C ASP A 116 19.00 -16.45 -32.73
N ALA A 117 18.03 -17.37 -32.59
CA ALA A 117 17.71 -18.38 -33.60
C ALA A 117 17.19 -17.77 -34.90
N THR A 118 16.30 -16.78 -34.80
CA THR A 118 15.79 -16.03 -35.97
C THR A 118 16.93 -15.33 -36.71
N THR A 119 17.82 -14.66 -35.96
CA THR A 119 19.01 -13.96 -36.49
C THR A 119 19.99 -14.94 -37.12
N PHE A 120 20.17 -16.13 -36.54
CA PHE A 120 21.00 -17.18 -37.13
C PHE A 120 20.51 -17.55 -38.54
N PHE A 121 19.22 -17.82 -38.73
CA PHE A 121 18.68 -18.17 -40.05
C PHE A 121 18.75 -17.02 -41.04
N GLU A 122 18.54 -15.78 -40.59
CA GLU A 122 18.67 -14.59 -41.43
C GLU A 122 20.10 -14.45 -41.98
N ARG A 123 21.11 -14.62 -41.12
CA ARG A 123 22.52 -14.60 -41.52
C ARG A 123 22.92 -15.74 -42.45
N GLN A 124 22.18 -16.85 -42.44
CA GLN A 124 22.37 -17.96 -43.39
C GLN A 124 21.63 -17.75 -44.72
N GLY A 125 20.94 -16.61 -44.91
CA GLY A 125 20.20 -16.30 -46.14
C GLY A 125 18.83 -16.98 -46.22
N LEU A 126 18.31 -17.49 -45.10
CA LEU A 126 17.02 -18.21 -45.03
C LEU A 126 15.86 -17.31 -44.56
N GLY A 127 16.10 -15.99 -44.53
CA GLY A 127 15.15 -15.00 -44.02
C GLY A 127 14.93 -15.10 -42.51
N ARG A 128 13.83 -14.52 -42.03
CA ARG A 128 13.44 -14.50 -40.61
C ARG A 128 12.22 -15.41 -40.38
N PRO A 129 12.40 -16.74 -40.26
CA PRO A 129 11.30 -17.65 -39.99
C PRO A 129 10.73 -17.39 -38.59
N PRO A 130 9.42 -17.60 -38.35
CA PRO A 130 8.87 -17.62 -36.99
C PRO A 130 9.54 -18.72 -36.16
N VAL A 131 10.07 -18.35 -34.99
CA VAL A 131 10.66 -19.25 -34.01
C VAL A 131 9.88 -19.14 -32.70
N ALA A 132 9.53 -20.28 -32.09
CA ALA A 132 8.86 -20.31 -30.79
C ALA A 132 9.45 -21.40 -29.89
N ALA A 133 9.78 -21.07 -28.65
CA ALA A 133 10.11 -22.04 -27.61
C ALA A 133 8.85 -22.83 -27.22
N ARG A 134 8.87 -24.14 -27.45
CA ARG A 134 7.72 -25.03 -27.22
C ARG A 134 7.85 -25.92 -26.01
N ALA A 135 9.05 -26.36 -25.68
CA ALA A 135 9.24 -27.19 -24.50
C ALA A 135 10.64 -27.00 -23.92
N LEU A 136 10.77 -27.19 -22.63
CA LEU A 136 12.07 -27.30 -21.97
C LEU A 136 12.06 -28.50 -21.04
N THR A 137 13.19 -29.19 -20.96
CA THR A 137 13.42 -30.32 -20.05
C THR A 137 14.44 -29.90 -19.01
N VAL A 138 14.14 -30.11 -17.74
CA VAL A 138 15.01 -29.86 -16.59
C VAL A 138 15.24 -31.16 -15.83
N ARG A 139 16.33 -31.23 -15.07
CA ARG A 139 16.67 -32.41 -14.28
C ARG A 139 17.01 -32.00 -12.85
N LYS A 140 16.48 -32.73 -11.87
CA LYS A 140 16.81 -32.50 -10.46
C LYS A 140 18.31 -32.55 -10.24
N GLY A 141 18.84 -31.53 -9.55
CA GLY A 141 20.26 -31.42 -9.23
C GLY A 141 21.17 -31.03 -10.41
N ALA A 142 20.63 -30.85 -11.62
CA ALA A 142 21.39 -30.32 -12.74
C ALA A 142 21.62 -28.80 -12.59
N GLU A 143 22.73 -28.33 -13.14
CA GLU A 143 23.11 -26.91 -13.12
C GLU A 143 22.71 -26.15 -14.41
N GLU A 144 21.99 -26.81 -15.32
CA GLU A 144 21.55 -26.27 -16.61
C GLU A 144 20.21 -26.90 -17.04
N ILE A 145 19.53 -26.27 -18.00
CA ILE A 145 18.38 -26.85 -18.72
C ILE A 145 18.89 -28.02 -19.57
N ALA A 146 18.31 -29.20 -19.40
CA ALA A 146 18.73 -30.41 -20.11
C ALA A 146 18.47 -30.32 -21.61
N SER A 147 17.35 -29.72 -22.03
CA SER A 147 17.12 -29.35 -23.42
C SER A 147 16.06 -28.26 -23.58
N LEU A 148 16.17 -27.46 -24.64
CA LEU A 148 15.16 -26.48 -25.07
C LEU A 148 14.71 -26.80 -26.49
N LEU A 149 13.41 -27.01 -26.69
CA LEU A 149 12.78 -27.25 -27.98
C LEU A 149 12.27 -25.94 -28.60
N LEU A 150 12.80 -25.59 -29.76
CA LEU A 150 12.34 -24.50 -30.61
C LEU A 150 11.60 -25.07 -31.82
N ASP A 151 10.40 -24.58 -32.08
CA ASP A 151 9.63 -24.88 -33.29
C ASP A 151 9.83 -23.76 -34.30
N VAL A 152 10.18 -24.11 -35.53
CA VAL A 152 10.55 -23.17 -36.60
C VAL A 152 9.78 -23.47 -37.87
N GLN A 153 9.09 -22.46 -38.40
CA GLN A 153 8.27 -22.59 -39.60
C GLN A 153 8.95 -21.94 -40.81
N PHE A 154 9.27 -22.73 -41.84
CA PHE A 154 9.79 -22.28 -43.13
C PHE A 154 8.72 -22.26 -44.21
N ARG A 155 9.01 -21.55 -45.32
CA ARG A 155 8.07 -21.36 -46.44
C ARG A 155 8.09 -22.51 -47.44
N SER A 156 9.22 -23.21 -47.55
CA SER A 156 9.40 -24.31 -48.49
C SER A 156 10.23 -25.45 -47.89
N ALA A 157 10.03 -26.67 -48.41
CA ALA A 157 10.82 -27.84 -48.03
C ALA A 157 12.32 -27.66 -48.32
N THR A 158 12.68 -26.85 -49.33
CA THR A 158 14.07 -26.53 -49.67
C THR A 158 14.74 -25.68 -48.60
N GLU A 159 14.08 -24.60 -48.15
CA GLU A 159 14.56 -23.77 -47.04
C GLU A 159 14.75 -24.59 -45.77
N LEU A 160 13.80 -25.49 -45.46
CA LEU A 160 13.89 -26.40 -44.33
C LEU A 160 15.11 -27.32 -44.42
N ALA A 161 15.35 -27.93 -45.58
CA ALA A 161 16.50 -28.83 -45.76
C ALA A 161 17.84 -28.08 -45.62
N GLN A 162 17.91 -26.85 -46.14
CA GLN A 162 19.08 -25.98 -45.98
C GLN A 162 19.28 -25.58 -44.51
N ALA A 163 18.22 -25.17 -43.81
CA ALA A 163 18.25 -24.86 -42.38
C ALA A 163 18.76 -26.04 -41.55
N ALA A 164 18.25 -27.25 -41.81
CA ALA A 164 18.67 -28.46 -41.13
C ALA A 164 20.16 -28.74 -41.33
N GLN A 165 20.67 -28.55 -42.57
CA GLN A 165 22.07 -28.73 -42.88
C GLN A 165 22.96 -27.71 -42.12
N ARG A 166 22.57 -26.42 -42.09
CA ARG A 166 23.29 -25.38 -41.34
C ARG A 166 23.33 -25.63 -39.84
N LEU A 167 22.25 -26.14 -39.27
CA LEU A 167 22.22 -26.53 -37.86
C LEU A 167 23.10 -27.75 -37.56
N ARG A 168 23.16 -28.75 -38.47
CA ARG A 168 24.09 -29.90 -38.31
C ARG A 168 25.55 -29.47 -38.40
N GLU A 169 25.87 -28.53 -39.30
CA GLU A 169 27.21 -27.92 -39.39
C GLU A 169 27.56 -27.18 -38.09
N LEU A 170 26.62 -26.43 -37.52
CA LEU A 170 26.81 -25.76 -36.23
C LEU A 170 26.99 -26.76 -35.08
N ALA A 171 26.17 -27.81 -35.02
CA ALA A 171 26.28 -28.86 -34.02
C ALA A 171 27.66 -29.53 -34.05
N ALA A 172 28.15 -29.89 -35.24
CA ALA A 172 29.50 -30.46 -35.42
C ALA A 172 30.61 -29.48 -35.00
N ALA A 173 30.42 -28.18 -35.20
CA ALA A 173 31.36 -27.16 -34.72
C ALA A 173 31.36 -27.05 -33.19
N HIS A 174 30.18 -27.07 -32.55
CA HIS A 174 30.04 -27.04 -31.09
C HIS A 174 30.69 -28.27 -30.42
N GLU A 175 30.55 -29.46 -31.01
CA GLU A 175 31.23 -30.68 -30.53
C GLU A 175 32.76 -30.55 -30.54
N GLN A 176 33.30 -29.67 -31.40
CA GLN A 176 34.73 -29.35 -31.50
C GLN A 176 35.13 -28.11 -30.69
N ASN A 177 34.23 -27.60 -29.85
CA ASN A 177 34.37 -26.34 -29.10
C ASN A 177 34.65 -25.10 -29.97
N GLN A 178 34.00 -25.03 -31.13
CA GLN A 178 34.09 -23.90 -32.07
C GLN A 178 32.74 -23.17 -32.14
N ARG A 179 32.76 -21.91 -32.61
CA ARG A 179 31.55 -21.08 -32.82
C ARG A 179 30.73 -20.85 -31.55
N GLU A 180 31.40 -20.70 -30.41
CA GLU A 180 30.78 -20.49 -29.09
C GLU A 180 29.97 -19.18 -28.98
N ASP A 181 30.05 -18.31 -29.98
CA ASP A 181 29.33 -17.04 -30.10
C ASP A 181 27.91 -17.19 -30.72
N VAL A 182 27.54 -18.38 -31.21
CA VAL A 182 26.29 -18.60 -31.96
C VAL A 182 25.44 -19.68 -31.31
N LEU A 183 24.24 -19.31 -30.83
CA LEU A 183 23.27 -20.25 -30.26
C LEU A 183 23.83 -21.16 -29.16
N ASN A 184 24.80 -20.65 -28.41
CA ASN A 184 25.49 -21.36 -27.34
C ASN A 184 25.22 -20.64 -26.01
N TYR A 185 24.54 -21.32 -25.09
CA TYR A 185 24.10 -20.73 -23.83
C TYR A 185 24.65 -21.52 -22.66
N SER A 186 25.29 -20.86 -21.71
CA SER A 186 25.86 -21.50 -20.50
C SER A 186 24.85 -22.30 -19.67
N SER A 187 23.57 -21.97 -19.84
CA SER A 187 22.44 -22.48 -19.06
C SER A 187 21.62 -23.56 -19.79
N ILE A 188 21.98 -23.94 -21.03
CA ILE A 188 21.22 -24.92 -21.83
C ILE A 188 22.19 -25.97 -22.38
N ALA A 189 22.02 -27.24 -21.99
CA ALA A 189 22.88 -28.32 -22.45
C ALA A 189 22.74 -28.63 -23.95
N ARG A 190 21.53 -28.48 -24.51
CA ARG A 190 21.28 -28.60 -25.96
C ARG A 190 20.02 -27.85 -26.38
N VAL A 191 20.05 -27.28 -27.58
CA VAL A 191 18.87 -26.71 -28.24
C VAL A 191 18.39 -27.67 -29.33
N ILE A 192 17.12 -28.05 -29.27
CA ILE A 192 16.47 -28.95 -30.21
C ILE A 192 15.62 -28.09 -31.13
N PHE A 193 15.85 -28.20 -32.43
CA PHE A 193 15.07 -27.50 -33.45
C PHE A 193 14.11 -28.48 -34.12
N GLN A 194 12.81 -28.21 -34.01
CA GLN A 194 11.76 -28.83 -34.79
C GLN A 194 11.44 -27.93 -35.99
N LEU A 195 11.95 -28.29 -37.16
CA LEU A 195 11.77 -27.54 -38.40
C LEU A 195 10.56 -28.06 -39.16
N ARG A 196 9.69 -27.18 -39.64
CA ARG A 196 8.49 -27.52 -40.40
C ARG A 196 8.35 -26.67 -41.66
N ALA A 197 7.93 -27.29 -42.75
CA ALA A 197 7.56 -26.62 -43.99
C ALA A 197 6.57 -27.50 -44.75
N GLU A 198 5.38 -26.99 -45.04
CA GLU A 198 4.31 -27.79 -45.67
C GLU A 198 4.06 -29.09 -44.88
N ALA A 199 4.21 -30.27 -45.52
CA ALA A 199 4.13 -31.58 -44.88
C ALA A 199 5.49 -32.13 -44.38
N ALA A 200 6.60 -31.44 -44.68
CA ALA A 200 7.94 -31.87 -44.29
C ALA A 200 8.28 -31.42 -42.85
N SER A 201 8.96 -32.30 -42.13
CA SER A 201 9.37 -32.06 -40.74
C SER A 201 10.76 -32.68 -40.49
N GLN A 202 11.67 -31.94 -39.88
CA GLN A 202 12.98 -32.43 -39.47
C GLN A 202 13.33 -31.96 -38.05
N ARG A 203 13.95 -32.85 -37.27
CA ARG A 203 14.48 -32.54 -35.94
C ARG A 203 16.00 -32.50 -36.00
N VAL A 204 16.59 -31.43 -35.48
CA VAL A 204 18.06 -31.25 -35.38
C VAL A 204 18.42 -30.82 -33.97
N GLU A 205 19.44 -31.45 -33.37
CA GLU A 205 19.93 -31.08 -32.04
C GLU A 205 21.27 -30.37 -32.16
N VAL A 206 21.42 -29.25 -31.44
CA VAL A 206 22.65 -28.48 -31.34
C VAL A 206 23.10 -28.52 -29.87
N PRO A 207 24.16 -29.27 -29.53
CA PRO A 207 24.66 -29.32 -28.15
C PRO A 207 25.35 -28.00 -27.77
N ARG A 208 25.47 -27.75 -26.46
CA ARG A 208 26.27 -26.65 -25.92
C ARG A 208 27.76 -26.89 -26.18
N SER A 209 28.49 -25.86 -26.58
CA SER A 209 29.95 -25.86 -26.62
C SER A 209 30.52 -25.58 -25.21
N GLY A 210 31.61 -26.26 -24.83
CA GLY A 210 32.32 -26.04 -23.56
C GLY A 210 31.67 -26.69 -22.32
N SER A 211 31.87 -26.10 -21.14
CA SER A 211 31.32 -26.55 -19.84
C SER A 211 30.22 -25.62 -19.32
N PRO A 212 29.27 -26.12 -18.49
CA PRO A 212 28.28 -25.24 -17.88
C PRO A 212 28.98 -24.24 -16.94
N SER A 213 28.47 -23.01 -16.85
CA SER A 213 29.05 -21.97 -16.01
C SER A 213 28.16 -21.67 -14.80
N ARG A 214 28.70 -21.89 -13.60
CA ARG A 214 28.02 -21.60 -12.34
C ARG A 214 28.44 -20.23 -11.82
N ALA A 215 27.67 -19.20 -12.12
CA ALA A 215 27.77 -17.96 -11.35
C ALA A 215 27.24 -18.24 -9.93
N SER A 216 28.11 -18.20 -8.91
CA SER A 216 27.69 -18.33 -7.52
C SER A 216 26.70 -17.23 -7.17
N LEU A 217 25.53 -17.62 -6.67
CA LEU A 217 24.55 -16.67 -6.15
C LEU A 217 25.02 -16.16 -4.78
N PRO A 218 24.89 -14.87 -4.48
CA PRO A 218 25.01 -14.41 -3.09
C PRO A 218 23.91 -15.09 -2.27
N LEU A 219 24.31 -15.82 -1.23
CA LEU A 219 23.40 -16.30 -0.19
C LEU A 219 22.92 -15.08 0.60
N VAL A 220 21.84 -14.45 0.15
CA VAL A 220 21.11 -13.50 1.00
C VAL A 220 20.37 -14.33 2.05
N ARG A 221 20.99 -14.44 3.24
CA ARG A 221 20.32 -14.89 4.46
C ARG A 221 19.47 -13.73 4.94
N GLU A 222 18.17 -13.85 4.78
CA GLU A 222 17.24 -12.96 5.49
C GLU A 222 16.90 -13.61 6.82
N SER A 223 16.99 -12.82 7.89
CA SER A 223 16.44 -13.19 9.18
C SER A 223 14.92 -13.03 9.13
N ARG A 224 14.21 -14.13 9.34
CA ARG A 224 12.78 -14.10 9.67
C ARG A 224 12.66 -14.04 11.18
N GLU A 225 11.64 -13.34 11.67
CA GLU A 225 11.34 -13.26 13.09
C GLU A 225 10.00 -13.95 13.39
N PRO A 226 9.85 -14.58 14.57
CA PRO A 226 8.57 -15.08 15.04
C PRO A 226 7.51 -13.97 15.12
N VAL A 227 6.31 -14.25 14.60
CA VAL A 227 5.17 -13.33 14.75
C VAL A 227 4.50 -13.59 16.10
N ARG A 228 4.64 -12.66 17.04
CA ARG A 228 4.15 -12.84 18.42
C ARG A 228 2.62 -12.93 18.52
N ASP A 229 1.93 -11.99 17.87
CA ASP A 229 0.47 -11.85 17.95
C ASP A 229 -0.23 -12.33 16.67
N LEU A 230 0.22 -13.45 16.10
CA LEU A 230 -0.37 -14.00 14.87
C LEU A 230 -1.81 -14.45 15.11
N SER A 231 -2.77 -13.93 14.35
CA SER A 231 -4.17 -14.35 14.38
C SER A 231 -4.69 -14.58 12.96
N LEU A 232 -5.87 -15.20 12.83
CA LEU A 232 -6.50 -15.32 11.52
C LEU A 232 -6.94 -13.94 10.99
N ALA A 233 -7.20 -12.96 11.87
CA ALA A 233 -7.57 -11.62 11.45
C ALA A 233 -6.41 -10.85 10.78
N ASN A 234 -5.17 -11.09 11.23
CA ASN A 234 -3.99 -10.39 10.69
C ASN A 234 -3.15 -11.24 9.73
N PHE A 235 -3.58 -12.45 9.38
CA PHE A 235 -2.83 -13.44 8.61
C PHE A 235 -2.17 -12.88 7.33
N TYR A 236 -2.93 -12.17 6.49
CA TYR A 236 -2.46 -11.53 5.24
C TYR A 236 -2.12 -10.04 5.42
N SER A 237 -1.56 -9.66 6.57
CA SER A 237 -1.16 -8.26 6.85
C SER A 237 0.32 -8.17 7.23
N THR A 238 0.84 -6.94 7.31
CA THR A 238 2.20 -6.64 7.77
C THR A 238 2.46 -7.04 9.23
N ASP A 239 1.41 -7.13 10.05
CA ASP A 239 1.50 -7.60 11.43
C ASP A 239 1.51 -9.14 11.51
N GLY A 240 0.99 -9.81 10.47
CA GLY A 240 0.97 -11.26 10.33
C GLY A 240 2.15 -11.82 9.53
N LEU A 241 1.84 -12.66 8.53
CA LEU A 241 2.83 -13.43 7.75
C LEU A 241 3.45 -12.64 6.58
N LEU A 242 2.96 -11.43 6.31
CA LEU A 242 3.56 -10.55 5.32
C LEU A 242 4.40 -9.49 6.04
N LYS A 243 5.43 -8.97 5.38
CA LYS A 243 6.24 -7.86 5.91
C LYS A 243 6.49 -6.81 4.84
N GLY A 244 6.59 -5.57 5.28
CA GLY A 244 7.01 -4.41 4.49
C GLY A 244 8.18 -3.70 5.17
N SER A 245 8.73 -2.67 4.52
CA SER A 245 9.68 -1.80 5.20
C SER A 245 8.94 -0.90 6.23
N PRO A 246 9.61 -0.38 7.27
CA PRO A 246 8.98 0.52 8.25
C PRO A 246 8.32 1.77 7.64
N THR A 247 8.70 2.11 6.41
CA THR A 247 8.22 3.28 5.65
C THR A 247 7.19 2.92 4.57
N GLU A 248 6.92 1.64 4.32
CA GLU A 248 6.01 1.18 3.26
C GLU A 248 4.83 0.43 3.86
N LEU A 249 3.60 0.87 3.55
CA LEU A 249 2.37 0.19 3.95
C LEU A 249 2.05 -1.05 3.08
N ILE A 250 2.80 -1.25 1.99
CA ILE A 250 2.60 -2.36 1.07
C ILE A 250 3.56 -3.48 1.45
N PRO A 251 3.07 -4.70 1.74
CA PRO A 251 3.96 -5.82 2.02
C PRO A 251 4.82 -6.15 0.81
N ASN A 252 6.13 -6.21 1.00
CA ASN A 252 7.10 -6.53 -0.05
C ASN A 252 7.79 -7.88 0.17
N ARG A 253 7.37 -8.63 1.19
CA ARG A 253 7.93 -9.93 1.54
C ARG A 253 6.89 -10.86 2.18
N VAL A 254 7.02 -12.15 1.88
CA VAL A 254 6.28 -13.24 2.52
C VAL A 254 7.19 -13.94 3.55
N ASP A 255 6.90 -13.77 4.84
CA ASP A 255 7.69 -14.26 5.98
C ASP A 255 7.16 -15.57 6.55
N THR A 256 6.98 -16.54 5.64
CA THR A 256 6.58 -17.91 5.99
C THR A 256 7.18 -18.93 5.02
N THR A 257 7.07 -20.20 5.38
CA THR A 257 7.29 -21.35 4.50
C THR A 257 6.01 -22.20 4.53
N ILE A 258 5.57 -22.70 3.37
CA ILE A 258 4.51 -23.71 3.36
C ILE A 258 5.14 -25.10 3.39
N VAL A 259 4.89 -25.86 4.45
CA VAL A 259 5.37 -27.24 4.60
C VAL A 259 4.23 -28.20 4.28
N VAL A 260 4.40 -28.97 3.21
CA VAL A 260 3.37 -29.91 2.75
C VAL A 260 3.64 -31.34 3.22
N GLY A 261 2.60 -32.04 3.67
CA GLY A 261 2.66 -33.46 3.97
C GLY A 261 2.69 -34.36 2.72
N PRO A 262 2.86 -35.67 2.89
CA PRO A 262 2.90 -36.64 1.78
C PRO A 262 1.51 -36.98 1.21
N GLY A 263 0.44 -36.52 1.84
CA GLY A 263 -0.93 -36.79 1.43
C GLY A 263 -1.34 -36.08 0.13
N ARG A 264 -2.35 -36.61 -0.55
CA ARG A 264 -2.93 -35.98 -1.75
C ARG A 264 -3.51 -34.59 -1.48
N ASP A 265 -3.89 -34.32 -0.25
CA ASP A 265 -4.44 -33.06 0.22
C ASP A 265 -3.42 -31.91 0.24
N ALA A 266 -2.12 -32.21 0.12
CA ALA A 266 -1.05 -31.22 -0.05
C ALA A 266 -1.25 -30.28 -1.25
N VAL A 267 -1.99 -30.69 -2.28
CA VAL A 267 -2.21 -29.88 -3.49
C VAL A 267 -2.93 -28.56 -3.19
N TRP A 268 -3.78 -28.54 -2.17
CA TRP A 268 -4.60 -27.38 -1.80
C TRP A 268 -3.78 -26.23 -1.19
N ALA A 269 -2.52 -26.49 -0.82
CA ALA A 269 -1.54 -25.47 -0.47
C ALA A 269 -1.38 -24.39 -1.56
N ALA A 270 -1.64 -24.73 -2.83
CA ALA A 270 -1.53 -23.80 -3.95
C ALA A 270 -2.48 -22.60 -3.86
N GLU A 271 -3.67 -22.77 -3.27
CA GLU A 271 -4.63 -21.67 -3.10
C GLU A 271 -4.12 -20.65 -2.09
N ILE A 272 -3.60 -21.12 -0.96
CA ILE A 272 -3.00 -20.28 0.10
C ILE A 272 -1.77 -19.56 -0.45
N ALA A 273 -0.91 -20.29 -1.16
CA ALA A 273 0.28 -19.74 -1.77
C ALA A 273 -0.07 -18.64 -2.79
N ALA A 274 -1.10 -18.85 -3.61
CA ALA A 274 -1.57 -17.85 -4.55
C ALA A 274 -2.10 -16.61 -3.83
N ARG A 275 -2.82 -16.76 -2.71
CA ARG A 275 -3.24 -15.60 -1.92
C ARG A 275 -2.05 -14.86 -1.30
N LEU A 276 -1.07 -15.57 -0.75
CA LEU A 276 0.16 -14.95 -0.23
C LEU A 276 0.93 -14.18 -1.32
N GLY A 277 0.95 -14.72 -2.55
CA GLY A 277 1.55 -14.05 -3.69
C GLY A 277 0.80 -12.78 -4.09
N LEU A 278 -0.53 -12.83 -4.12
CA LEU A 278 -1.38 -11.69 -4.49
C LEU A 278 -1.24 -10.50 -3.54
N GLU A 279 -1.09 -10.78 -2.24
CA GLU A 279 -1.05 -9.76 -1.19
C GLU A 279 0.36 -9.20 -0.94
N SER A 280 1.35 -9.57 -1.75
CA SER A 280 2.74 -9.16 -1.58
C SER A 280 3.37 -8.66 -2.88
N THR A 281 4.13 -7.58 -2.81
CA THR A 281 4.99 -7.10 -3.93
C THR A 281 6.35 -7.78 -3.96
N GLY A 282 6.57 -8.81 -3.13
CA GLY A 282 7.75 -9.67 -3.23
C GLY A 282 7.50 -11.08 -2.69
N VAL A 283 7.82 -12.08 -3.51
CA VAL A 283 7.74 -13.49 -3.16
C VAL A 283 9.08 -14.16 -3.46
N ARG A 284 9.58 -14.91 -2.48
CA ARG A 284 10.76 -15.76 -2.64
C ARG A 284 10.32 -17.18 -2.99
N LEU A 285 10.82 -17.70 -4.11
CA LEU A 285 10.57 -19.07 -4.55
C LEU A 285 11.84 -19.92 -4.45
N PRO A 286 11.74 -21.21 -4.05
CA PRO A 286 10.52 -21.89 -3.65
C PRO A 286 9.98 -21.39 -2.29
N LEU A 287 8.66 -21.22 -2.21
CA LEU A 287 7.93 -20.90 -0.98
C LEU A 287 7.57 -22.18 -0.21
N ALA A 288 7.49 -23.31 -0.91
CA ALA A 288 7.08 -24.59 -0.36
C ALA A 288 8.21 -25.60 -0.19
N LYS A 289 8.14 -26.36 0.90
CA LYS A 289 9.00 -27.50 1.21
C LYS A 289 8.14 -28.73 1.51
N SER A 290 8.63 -29.92 1.14
CA SER A 290 8.10 -31.16 1.68
C SER A 290 8.46 -31.26 3.16
N ALA A 291 7.58 -31.88 3.96
CA ALA A 291 7.87 -32.19 5.35
C ALA A 291 9.18 -32.98 5.51
N GLU A 292 9.54 -33.82 4.54
CA GLU A 292 10.78 -34.59 4.51
C GLU A 292 12.04 -33.75 4.22
N GLU A 293 11.89 -32.57 3.60
CA GLU A 293 13.02 -31.64 3.36
C GLU A 293 13.40 -30.85 4.63
N ILE A 294 12.53 -30.85 5.66
CA ILE A 294 12.80 -30.19 6.93
C ILE A 294 13.73 -31.10 7.75
N THR A 295 14.91 -30.62 8.13
CA THR A 295 15.83 -31.37 9.00
C THR A 295 15.77 -30.91 10.45
N ASP A 296 15.48 -29.64 10.68
CA ASP A 296 15.31 -29.03 12.00
C ASP A 296 14.00 -28.23 12.02
N GLU A 297 13.03 -28.69 12.82
CA GLU A 297 11.73 -28.03 12.96
C GLU A 297 11.82 -26.67 13.65
N LYS A 298 12.85 -26.46 14.50
CA LYS A 298 13.07 -25.20 15.23
C LYS A 298 13.58 -24.08 14.33
N GLY A 299 14.17 -24.44 13.19
CA GLY A 299 14.63 -23.48 12.18
C GLY A 299 13.53 -22.93 11.28
N GLU A 300 12.31 -23.51 11.32
CA GLU A 300 11.20 -23.03 10.49
C GLU A 300 10.42 -21.93 11.21
N MET A 301 10.50 -20.72 10.66
CA MET A 301 9.81 -19.54 11.18
C MET A 301 8.41 -19.40 10.55
N ASN A 302 7.40 -19.25 11.41
CA ASN A 302 5.98 -19.06 11.09
C ASN A 302 5.43 -20.04 10.02
N PRO A 303 5.73 -21.36 10.06
CA PRO A 303 5.38 -22.25 8.96
C PRO A 303 3.87 -22.48 8.84
N ILE A 304 3.38 -22.60 7.61
CA ILE A 304 2.04 -23.10 7.32
C ILE A 304 2.16 -24.60 7.01
N LEU A 305 1.59 -25.44 7.87
CA LEU A 305 1.63 -26.89 7.78
C LEU A 305 0.36 -27.42 7.12
N ILE A 306 0.51 -28.12 6.00
CA ILE A 306 -0.62 -28.62 5.21
C ILE A 306 -0.74 -30.15 5.36
N GLY A 307 -1.94 -30.58 5.73
CA GLY A 307 -2.37 -31.98 5.73
C GLY A 307 -2.12 -32.72 7.04
N ARG A 308 -3.01 -33.65 7.38
CA ARG A 308 -2.98 -34.42 8.64
C ARG A 308 -1.77 -35.37 8.75
N GLU A 309 -1.31 -35.85 7.59
CA GLU A 309 -0.18 -36.78 7.47
C GLU A 309 1.18 -36.09 7.52
N ASN A 310 1.20 -34.74 7.58
CA ASN A 310 2.43 -33.99 7.76
C ASN A 310 3.08 -34.34 9.10
N ARG A 311 4.36 -34.75 9.08
CA ARG A 311 5.09 -35.19 10.28
C ARG A 311 5.15 -34.12 11.36
N LEU A 312 5.21 -32.84 10.99
CA LEU A 312 5.20 -31.72 11.93
C LEU A 312 3.83 -31.53 12.59
N VAL A 313 2.74 -31.74 11.84
CA VAL A 313 1.37 -31.73 12.40
C VAL A 313 1.19 -32.88 13.39
N ARG A 314 1.66 -34.09 13.05
CA ARG A 314 1.63 -35.25 13.96
C ARG A 314 2.41 -35.00 15.25
N ALA A 315 3.60 -34.40 15.14
CA ALA A 315 4.40 -34.05 16.31
C ALA A 315 3.66 -33.06 17.25
N LEU A 316 2.91 -32.09 16.70
CA LEU A 316 2.11 -31.18 17.51
C LEU A 316 0.93 -31.89 18.19
N VAL A 317 0.28 -32.85 17.53
CA VAL A 317 -0.76 -33.70 18.12
C VAL A 317 -0.19 -34.56 19.25
N GLU A 318 0.95 -35.23 19.03
CA GLU A 318 1.63 -36.06 20.03
C GLU A 318 2.05 -35.26 21.27
N ARG A 319 2.42 -33.99 21.09
CA ARG A 319 2.74 -33.03 22.17
C ARG A 319 1.50 -32.46 22.87
N GLY A 320 0.28 -32.81 22.42
CA GLY A 320 -0.97 -32.28 22.95
C GLY A 320 -1.23 -30.81 22.62
N LYS A 321 -0.51 -30.24 21.64
CA LYS A 321 -0.65 -28.83 21.22
C LYS A 321 -1.72 -28.61 20.14
N LEU A 322 -2.35 -29.67 19.63
CA LEU A 322 -3.35 -29.62 18.57
C LEU A 322 -4.49 -30.63 18.82
N ALA A 323 -5.30 -30.38 19.85
CA ALA A 323 -6.37 -31.30 20.25
C ALA A 323 -7.60 -31.27 19.32
N ASN A 324 -7.95 -30.10 18.79
CA ASN A 324 -9.18 -29.90 17.99
C ASN A 324 -9.19 -30.72 16.69
N LEU A 325 -8.02 -31.10 16.16
CA LEU A 325 -7.91 -31.94 14.97
C LEU A 325 -8.53 -33.34 15.15
N ALA A 326 -8.59 -33.85 16.39
CA ALA A 326 -9.23 -35.12 16.71
C ALA A 326 -10.77 -35.03 16.73
N GLU A 327 -11.33 -33.82 16.87
CA GLU A 327 -12.78 -33.59 17.01
C GLU A 327 -13.49 -33.42 15.65
N LEU A 328 -12.74 -33.33 14.56
CA LEU A 328 -13.28 -33.13 13.21
C LEU A 328 -14.14 -34.32 12.76
N ARG A 329 -15.36 -34.01 12.32
CA ARG A 329 -16.25 -34.95 11.63
C ARG A 329 -15.85 -35.09 10.15
N PRO A 330 -16.30 -36.13 9.44
CA PRO A 330 -16.03 -36.29 8.00
C PRO A 330 -16.37 -35.03 7.19
N ASN A 331 -15.51 -34.69 6.23
CA ASN A 331 -15.49 -33.49 5.40
C ASN A 331 -15.30 -32.17 6.16
N GLN A 332 -14.90 -32.19 7.44
CA GLN A 332 -14.56 -30.98 8.16
C GLN A 332 -13.08 -30.66 8.04
N GLY A 333 -12.80 -29.37 7.83
CA GLY A 333 -11.47 -28.79 7.81
C GLY A 333 -11.22 -27.93 9.04
N LEU A 334 -9.96 -27.81 9.42
CA LEU A 334 -9.45 -26.98 10.50
C LEU A 334 -8.38 -26.04 9.96
N VAL A 335 -8.49 -24.77 10.37
CA VAL A 335 -7.40 -23.79 10.32
C VAL A 335 -7.13 -23.37 11.75
N GLU A 336 -5.96 -23.69 12.28
CA GLU A 336 -5.60 -23.39 13.67
C GLU A 336 -4.19 -22.80 13.77
N ILE A 337 -4.02 -21.80 14.63
CA ILE A 337 -2.71 -21.22 14.93
C ILE A 337 -2.25 -21.77 16.27
N VAL A 338 -1.07 -22.40 16.29
CA VAL A 338 -0.40 -22.86 17.51
C VAL A 338 0.75 -21.90 17.79
N HIS A 339 0.58 -21.00 18.76
CA HIS A 339 1.52 -19.88 19.01
C HIS A 339 2.93 -20.31 19.42
N GLU A 340 3.06 -21.39 20.19
CA GLU A 340 4.34 -21.96 20.61
C GLU A 340 4.54 -23.32 19.95
N ALA A 341 4.45 -23.38 18.62
CA ALA A 341 4.56 -24.66 17.91
C ALA A 341 5.98 -25.22 17.98
N PHE A 342 6.96 -24.39 17.61
CA PHE A 342 8.39 -24.73 17.58
C PHE A 342 9.18 -23.61 18.27
N GLU A 343 9.49 -23.81 19.55
CA GLU A 343 10.04 -22.76 20.43
C GLU A 343 9.11 -21.54 20.47
N ASP A 344 9.62 -20.35 20.17
CA ASP A 344 8.86 -19.10 20.15
C ASP A 344 8.11 -18.87 18.82
N SER A 345 8.27 -19.75 17.83
CA SER A 345 7.62 -19.59 16.52
C SER A 345 6.21 -20.17 16.50
N PRO A 346 5.20 -19.41 16.07
CA PRO A 346 3.88 -19.95 15.79
C PRO A 346 3.92 -20.86 14.55
N ALA A 347 2.95 -21.77 14.45
CA ALA A 347 2.66 -22.50 13.21
C ALA A 347 1.17 -22.41 12.87
N VAL A 348 0.85 -22.33 11.58
CA VAL A 348 -0.53 -22.36 11.09
C VAL A 348 -0.79 -23.75 10.54
N ILE A 349 -1.80 -24.44 11.06
CA ILE A 349 -2.16 -25.79 10.64
C ILE A 349 -3.37 -25.69 9.74
N VAL A 350 -3.30 -26.31 8.57
CA VAL A 350 -4.42 -26.48 7.64
C VAL A 350 -4.58 -27.98 7.37
N ALA A 351 -5.57 -28.60 7.99
CA ALA A 351 -5.80 -30.03 7.89
C ALA A 351 -7.28 -30.37 8.06
N GLY A 352 -7.74 -31.48 7.48
CA GLY A 352 -9.09 -31.99 7.65
C GLY A 352 -9.17 -33.38 8.28
N SER A 353 -10.40 -33.84 8.49
CA SER A 353 -10.68 -35.27 8.74
C SER A 353 -10.28 -36.15 7.56
N ASP A 354 -10.32 -35.59 6.35
CA ASP A 354 -10.06 -36.23 5.06
C ASP A 354 -9.62 -35.16 4.03
N GLU A 355 -9.35 -35.60 2.79
CA GLU A 355 -8.92 -34.72 1.68
C GLU A 355 -9.94 -33.60 1.38
N ALA A 356 -11.24 -33.87 1.52
CA ALA A 356 -12.28 -32.88 1.30
C ALA A 356 -12.27 -31.82 2.41
N GLY A 357 -12.11 -32.24 3.67
CA GLY A 357 -11.93 -31.33 4.79
C GLY A 357 -10.71 -30.41 4.64
N THR A 358 -9.54 -30.96 4.29
CA THR A 358 -8.33 -30.15 4.04
C THR A 358 -8.55 -29.16 2.89
N ARG A 359 -9.24 -29.58 1.82
CA ARG A 359 -9.62 -28.70 0.71
C ARG A 359 -10.45 -27.50 1.18
N GLU A 360 -11.52 -27.74 1.94
CA GLU A 360 -12.40 -26.67 2.40
C GLU A 360 -11.67 -25.71 3.37
N ALA A 361 -10.81 -26.23 4.26
CA ALA A 361 -9.97 -25.38 5.13
C ALA A 361 -9.02 -24.48 4.33
N ALA A 362 -8.29 -25.06 3.37
CA ALA A 362 -7.36 -24.32 2.53
C ALA A 362 -8.05 -23.26 1.67
N ARG A 363 -9.20 -23.60 1.07
CA ARG A 363 -10.01 -22.65 0.29
C ARG A 363 -10.59 -21.55 1.15
N TYR A 364 -11.08 -21.85 2.35
CA TYR A 364 -11.56 -20.84 3.29
C TYR A 364 -10.44 -19.86 3.65
N LEU A 365 -9.26 -20.38 4.02
CA LEU A 365 -8.10 -19.57 4.35
C LEU A 365 -7.64 -18.70 3.19
N ALA A 366 -7.67 -19.22 1.95
CA ALA A 366 -7.24 -18.46 0.77
C ALA A 366 -8.26 -17.41 0.31
N ALA A 367 -9.56 -17.75 0.31
CA ALA A 367 -10.58 -16.94 -0.35
C ALA A 367 -11.34 -16.00 0.58
N ARG A 368 -11.38 -16.25 1.89
CA ARG A 368 -12.26 -15.51 2.82
C ARG A 368 -11.53 -14.72 3.88
N VAL A 369 -10.51 -15.31 4.51
CA VAL A 369 -9.75 -14.64 5.58
C VAL A 369 -9.17 -13.31 5.06
N PRO A 370 -9.35 -12.19 5.78
CA PRO A 370 -9.79 -12.06 7.18
C PRO A 370 -11.30 -11.89 7.40
N TYR A 371 -12.12 -12.02 6.36
CA TYR A 371 -13.58 -11.92 6.45
C TYR A 371 -14.20 -13.22 6.94
N LEU A 372 -15.35 -13.11 7.63
CA LEU A 372 -16.08 -14.29 8.08
C LEU A 372 -16.72 -15.04 6.91
N TRP A 373 -17.20 -14.35 5.87
CA TRP A 373 -17.84 -15.01 4.73
C TRP A 373 -17.60 -14.32 3.38
N GLU A 374 -18.13 -13.11 3.21
CA GLU A 374 -17.98 -12.33 1.97
C GLU A 374 -16.69 -11.50 2.02
N PRO A 375 -15.72 -11.71 1.11
CA PRO A 375 -14.46 -10.98 1.10
C PRO A 375 -14.61 -9.58 0.49
N LYS A 376 -15.34 -8.70 1.19
CA LYS A 376 -15.66 -7.35 0.72
C LYS A 376 -15.50 -6.34 1.85
N LYS A 377 -14.92 -5.18 1.53
CA LYS A 377 -14.77 -4.05 2.46
C LYS A 377 -16.11 -3.72 3.15
N GLY A 378 -16.07 -3.55 4.47
CA GLY A 378 -17.23 -3.25 5.31
C GLY A 378 -18.06 -4.47 5.72
N ARG A 379 -17.71 -5.69 5.27
CA ARG A 379 -18.29 -6.92 5.82
C ARG A 379 -17.60 -7.32 7.13
N LEU A 380 -18.31 -8.14 7.92
CA LEU A 380 -17.81 -8.65 9.19
C LEU A 380 -16.50 -9.42 9.00
N SER A 381 -15.45 -8.96 9.70
CA SER A 381 -14.15 -9.60 9.73
C SER A 381 -13.88 -10.29 11.06
N LEU A 382 -12.93 -11.23 11.05
CA LEU A 382 -12.44 -11.87 12.27
C LEU A 382 -11.84 -10.83 13.22
N GLY A 383 -11.19 -9.79 12.69
CA GLY A 383 -10.65 -8.68 13.48
C GLY A 383 -11.73 -7.87 14.21
N MET A 384 -12.89 -7.64 13.58
CA MET A 384 -14.01 -6.99 14.26
C MET A 384 -14.53 -7.81 15.45
N ILE A 385 -14.57 -9.13 15.31
CA ILE A 385 -14.97 -10.05 16.40
C ILE A 385 -13.92 -10.04 17.52
N GLU A 386 -12.63 -10.10 17.16
CA GLU A 386 -11.52 -10.01 18.11
C GLU A 386 -11.56 -8.67 18.89
N ASP A 387 -11.80 -7.56 18.20
CA ASP A 387 -11.92 -6.23 18.79
C ASP A 387 -13.13 -6.11 19.71
N GLU A 388 -14.28 -6.66 19.32
CA GLU A 388 -15.49 -6.66 20.15
C GLU A 388 -15.28 -7.46 21.45
N ALA A 389 -14.68 -8.66 21.36
CA ALA A 389 -14.32 -9.45 22.52
C ALA A 389 -13.31 -8.72 23.41
N ARG A 390 -12.28 -8.09 22.83
CA ARG A 390 -11.29 -7.29 23.57
C ARG A 390 -11.97 -6.12 24.29
N ARG A 391 -12.87 -5.39 23.63
CA ARG A 391 -13.63 -4.29 24.24
C ARG A 391 -14.53 -4.78 25.36
N PHE A 392 -15.15 -5.94 25.23
CA PHE A 392 -15.93 -6.56 26.30
C PHE A 392 -15.07 -6.83 27.55
N PHE A 393 -13.99 -7.60 27.41
CA PHE A 393 -13.15 -7.97 28.56
C PHE A 393 -12.37 -6.79 29.16
N ALA A 394 -12.08 -5.75 28.37
CA ALA A 394 -11.45 -4.51 28.85
C ALA A 394 -12.43 -3.49 29.45
N ALA A 395 -13.73 -3.83 29.58
CA ALA A 395 -14.79 -2.91 30.01
C ALA A 395 -14.89 -1.62 29.17
N ARG A 396 -14.62 -1.73 27.87
CA ARG A 396 -14.73 -0.67 26.84
C ARG A 396 -15.95 -0.84 25.92
N SER A 397 -16.94 -1.61 26.37
CA SER A 397 -18.28 -1.74 25.79
C SER A 397 -19.31 -1.68 26.92
N GLY A 398 -20.54 -1.28 26.62
CA GLY A 398 -21.63 -1.22 27.61
C GLY A 398 -21.85 -2.57 28.30
N ALA A 399 -21.88 -3.67 27.54
CA ALA A 399 -22.00 -5.02 28.10
C ALA A 399 -20.82 -5.40 29.01
N GLY A 400 -19.59 -5.06 28.61
CA GLY A 400 -18.39 -5.30 29.42
C GLY A 400 -18.37 -4.48 30.72
N GLN A 401 -18.80 -3.22 30.66
CA GLN A 401 -18.94 -2.34 31.82
C GLN A 401 -20.00 -2.86 32.79
N ALA A 402 -21.17 -3.24 32.27
CA ALA A 402 -22.25 -3.85 33.04
C ALA A 402 -21.79 -5.12 33.77
N ALA A 403 -21.18 -6.07 33.04
CA ALA A 403 -20.66 -7.31 33.62
C ALA A 403 -19.60 -7.04 34.70
N THR A 404 -18.68 -6.11 34.44
CA THR A 404 -17.64 -5.71 35.40
C THR A 404 -18.22 -5.04 36.64
N ALA A 405 -19.21 -4.17 36.49
CA ALA A 405 -19.88 -3.50 37.60
C ALA A 405 -20.59 -4.51 38.51
N LEU A 406 -21.36 -5.44 37.92
CA LEU A 406 -22.05 -6.49 38.67
C LEU A 406 -21.06 -7.42 39.38
N TYR A 407 -19.98 -7.83 38.72
CA TYR A 407 -18.92 -8.64 39.34
C TYR A 407 -18.27 -7.93 40.53
N LYS A 408 -17.93 -6.64 40.39
CA LYS A 408 -17.35 -5.85 41.49
C LYS A 408 -18.33 -5.70 42.65
N LEU A 409 -19.60 -5.44 42.36
CA LEU A 409 -20.64 -5.36 43.39
C LEU A 409 -20.83 -6.69 44.11
N ASP A 410 -20.87 -7.82 43.41
CA ASP A 410 -20.93 -9.15 44.04
C ASP A 410 -19.77 -9.37 45.00
N ARG A 411 -18.55 -8.98 44.61
CA ARG A 411 -17.38 -9.07 45.48
C ARG A 411 -17.47 -8.16 46.70
N LEU A 412 -17.90 -6.91 46.53
CA LEU A 412 -18.08 -5.96 47.63
C LEU A 412 -19.17 -6.42 48.61
N ILE A 413 -20.27 -6.95 48.09
CA ILE A 413 -21.34 -7.52 48.93
C ILE A 413 -20.78 -8.69 49.74
N ALA A 414 -20.04 -9.59 49.10
CA ALA A 414 -19.46 -10.76 49.76
C ALA A 414 -18.35 -10.42 50.76
N SER A 415 -17.55 -9.36 50.53
CA SER A 415 -16.42 -9.01 51.42
C SER A 415 -16.80 -7.99 52.49
N GLU A 416 -17.50 -6.92 52.12
CA GLU A 416 -17.74 -5.77 53.00
C GLU A 416 -19.09 -5.83 53.72
N LEU A 417 -20.11 -6.45 53.10
CA LEU A 417 -21.47 -6.48 53.63
C LEU A 417 -21.87 -7.85 54.21
N ALA A 418 -21.03 -8.88 54.05
CA ALA A 418 -21.33 -10.20 54.58
C ALA A 418 -21.52 -10.16 56.11
N GLY A 419 -22.69 -10.62 56.57
CA GLY A 419 -23.05 -10.68 57.99
C GLY A 419 -23.38 -9.34 58.64
N LYS A 420 -23.30 -8.21 57.92
CA LYS A 420 -23.67 -6.89 58.42
C LYS A 420 -25.14 -6.59 58.09
N ALA A 421 -25.90 -6.14 59.09
CA ALA A 421 -27.22 -5.54 58.87
C ALA A 421 -27.02 -4.04 58.66
N VAL A 422 -27.42 -3.53 57.50
CA VAL A 422 -27.31 -2.12 57.14
C VAL A 422 -28.70 -1.52 56.95
N GLU A 423 -28.93 -0.30 57.43
CA GLU A 423 -30.23 0.37 57.34
C GLU A 423 -30.62 0.65 55.87
N SER A 424 -29.64 1.10 55.07
CA SER A 424 -29.85 1.40 53.66
C SER A 424 -28.61 1.15 52.81
N VAL A 425 -28.82 0.75 51.56
CA VAL A 425 -27.79 0.61 50.52
C VAL A 425 -28.21 1.42 49.30
N SER A 426 -27.29 2.24 48.79
CA SER A 426 -27.44 2.91 47.50
C SER A 426 -26.29 2.52 46.58
N ALA A 427 -26.61 2.06 45.38
CA ALA A 427 -25.64 1.68 44.35
C ALA A 427 -25.96 2.40 43.04
N SER A 428 -24.94 3.01 42.42
CA SER A 428 -25.05 3.62 41.10
C SER A 428 -24.15 2.89 40.12
N LEU A 429 -24.73 2.32 39.06
CA LEU A 429 -24.02 1.64 37.98
C LEU A 429 -23.94 2.60 36.80
N TYR A 430 -22.72 2.89 36.36
CA TYR A 430 -22.45 3.75 35.21
C TYR A 430 -22.09 2.87 34.02
N VAL A 431 -22.91 2.89 32.97
CA VAL A 431 -22.77 2.02 31.78
C VAL A 431 -23.09 2.82 30.53
N GLU A 432 -22.26 2.70 29.51
CA GLU A 432 -22.47 3.32 28.20
C GLU A 432 -23.60 2.63 27.44
N GLY A 433 -24.57 3.39 26.95
CA GLY A 433 -25.66 2.86 26.13
C GLY A 433 -26.51 1.82 26.85
N ALA A 434 -26.76 2.00 28.16
CA ALA A 434 -27.54 1.06 28.94
C ALA A 434 -28.95 0.87 28.34
N GLU A 435 -29.27 -0.36 27.93
CA GLU A 435 -30.60 -0.70 27.41
C GLU A 435 -31.69 -0.51 28.48
N GLU A 436 -32.92 -0.20 28.07
CA GLU A 436 -34.05 0.07 28.97
C GLU A 436 -34.30 -1.07 29.98
N GLY A 437 -34.05 -2.32 29.59
CA GLY A 437 -34.22 -3.49 30.45
C GLY A 437 -33.10 -3.70 31.49
N PHE A 438 -31.94 -3.08 31.32
CA PHE A 438 -30.78 -3.36 32.17
C PHE A 438 -30.96 -2.85 33.61
N ALA A 439 -31.62 -1.71 33.79
CA ALA A 439 -31.89 -1.17 35.13
C ALA A 439 -32.73 -2.14 35.98
N ARG A 440 -33.78 -2.70 35.38
CA ARG A 440 -34.61 -3.71 36.05
C ARG A 440 -33.84 -4.99 36.31
N PHE A 441 -33.08 -5.48 35.33
CA PHE A 441 -32.23 -6.66 35.52
C PHE A 441 -31.23 -6.47 36.67
N ALA A 442 -30.56 -5.32 36.75
CA ALA A 442 -29.61 -5.01 37.81
C ALA A 442 -30.30 -4.96 39.19
N GLU A 443 -31.52 -4.41 39.28
CA GLU A 443 -32.30 -4.45 40.52
C GLU A 443 -32.66 -5.87 40.93
N ASP A 444 -33.23 -6.67 40.01
CA ASP A 444 -33.63 -8.06 40.25
C ASP A 444 -32.42 -8.94 40.63
N TYR A 445 -31.25 -8.66 40.05
CA TYR A 445 -30.01 -9.39 40.31
C TYR A 445 -29.37 -9.05 41.68
N LEU A 446 -29.37 -7.78 42.08
CA LEU A 446 -28.65 -7.31 43.27
C LEU A 446 -29.52 -7.28 44.53
N ARG A 447 -30.82 -6.94 44.42
CA ARG A 447 -31.72 -6.80 45.58
C ARG A 447 -31.75 -8.04 46.48
N PRO A 448 -31.83 -9.29 45.97
CA PRO A 448 -31.84 -10.49 46.81
C PRO A 448 -30.53 -10.71 47.61
N LYS A 449 -29.43 -10.10 47.15
CA LYS A 449 -28.08 -10.25 47.75
C LYS A 449 -27.80 -9.21 48.83
N LEU A 450 -28.60 -8.14 48.91
CA LEU A 450 -28.43 -7.03 49.82
C LEU A 450 -29.38 -7.17 51.02
N ARG A 451 -28.81 -7.27 52.24
CA ARG A 451 -29.59 -7.30 53.49
C ARG A 451 -29.76 -5.89 54.06
N ALA A 452 -30.69 -5.13 53.48
CA ALA A 452 -31.01 -3.77 53.93
C ALA A 452 -32.52 -3.49 53.88
N GLU A 453 -33.00 -2.60 54.76
CA GLU A 453 -34.42 -2.18 54.74
C GLU A 453 -34.72 -1.30 53.52
N ARG A 454 -33.75 -0.47 53.11
CA ARG A 454 -33.87 0.42 51.94
C ARG A 454 -32.75 0.13 50.94
N VAL A 455 -33.11 -0.37 49.75
CA VAL A 455 -32.16 -0.60 48.65
C VAL A 455 -32.53 0.30 47.48
N GLN A 456 -31.59 1.13 47.03
CA GLN A 456 -31.73 1.95 45.83
C GLN A 456 -30.63 1.58 44.84
N ILE A 457 -31.03 1.18 43.63
CA ILE A 457 -30.11 0.86 42.54
C ILE A 457 -30.44 1.80 41.39
N ALA A 458 -29.47 2.59 40.97
CA ALA A 458 -29.60 3.51 39.85
C ALA A 458 -28.64 3.08 38.74
N VAL A 459 -29.16 2.91 37.52
CA VAL A 459 -28.31 2.79 36.32
C VAL A 459 -28.26 4.17 35.66
N ARG A 460 -27.06 4.65 35.37
CA ARG A 460 -26.81 5.92 34.70
C ARG A 460 -26.07 5.66 33.39
N ASN A 461 -26.59 6.25 32.32
CA ASN A 461 -25.92 6.24 31.04
C ASN A 461 -24.74 7.23 31.06
N ILE A 462 -23.60 6.81 30.55
CA ILE A 462 -22.39 7.66 30.40
C ILE A 462 -22.06 7.98 28.94
N ASP A 463 -22.96 7.68 28.01
CA ASP A 463 -22.82 8.07 26.61
C ASP A 463 -22.87 9.59 26.42
N LEU A 464 -22.43 10.04 25.23
CA LEU A 464 -22.40 11.46 24.86
C LEU A 464 -23.77 12.15 24.95
N ALA A 465 -24.85 11.43 24.63
CA ALA A 465 -26.20 11.99 24.58
C ALA A 465 -26.72 12.43 25.96
N HIS A 466 -26.19 11.87 27.04
CA HIS A 466 -26.59 12.17 28.41
C HIS A 466 -25.51 12.93 29.21
N THR A 467 -24.54 13.56 28.51
CA THR A 467 -23.46 14.33 29.14
C THR A 467 -23.91 15.72 29.60
N THR A 468 -23.20 16.27 30.59
CA THR A 468 -23.35 17.67 31.02
C THR A 468 -22.31 18.54 30.30
N PRO A 469 -22.70 19.66 29.66
CA PRO A 469 -21.75 20.59 29.07
C PRO A 469 -20.80 21.16 30.14
N ILE A 470 -19.49 21.05 29.88
CA ILE A 470 -18.44 21.59 30.77
C ILE A 470 -18.14 23.05 30.41
N LEU A 471 -18.13 23.36 29.11
CA LEU A 471 -17.87 24.69 28.55
C LEU A 471 -18.83 24.92 27.38
N ASP A 472 -19.40 26.13 27.31
CA ASP A 472 -20.19 26.62 26.18
C ASP A 472 -19.80 28.09 25.97
N GLU A 473 -19.23 28.39 24.80
CA GLU A 473 -18.61 29.67 24.48
C GLU A 473 -18.96 30.10 23.06
N SER A 474 -19.22 31.39 22.88
CA SER A 474 -19.47 32.00 21.57
C SER A 474 -18.65 33.28 21.45
N TRP A 475 -17.98 33.46 20.31
CA TRP A 475 -17.17 34.64 20.01
C TRP A 475 -17.48 35.18 18.62
N GLU A 476 -17.51 36.50 18.50
CA GLU A 476 -17.47 37.17 17.20
C GLU A 476 -16.01 37.49 16.84
N ILE A 477 -15.60 37.11 15.63
CA ILE A 477 -14.25 37.34 15.11
C ILE A 477 -14.32 38.49 14.11
N PRO A 478 -13.61 39.62 14.35
CA PRO A 478 -13.59 40.73 13.39
C PRO A 478 -12.97 40.31 12.06
N TRP A 479 -13.66 40.59 10.95
CA TRP A 479 -13.23 40.23 9.59
C TRP A 479 -11.96 40.98 9.14
N GLU A 480 -10.94 40.27 8.68
CA GLU A 480 -9.60 40.82 8.35
C GLU A 480 -9.58 41.91 7.28
N VAL A 481 -10.55 41.93 6.36
CA VAL A 481 -10.63 42.98 5.33
C VAL A 481 -10.88 44.36 5.96
N HIS A 482 -11.50 44.43 7.15
CA HIS A 482 -11.59 45.69 7.91
C HIS A 482 -10.22 46.20 8.32
N ASP A 483 -9.30 45.30 8.70
CA ASP A 483 -7.93 45.65 9.10
C ASP A 483 -7.15 46.20 7.89
N VAL A 484 -7.31 45.59 6.72
CA VAL A 484 -6.77 46.10 5.45
C VAL A 484 -7.25 47.52 5.17
N TRP A 485 -8.56 47.76 5.25
CA TRP A 485 -9.13 49.10 5.03
C TRP A 485 -8.66 50.11 6.06
N ASN A 486 -8.46 49.70 7.31
CA ASN A 486 -7.90 50.55 8.34
C ASN A 486 -6.48 51.02 7.97
N VAL A 487 -5.60 50.11 7.54
CA VAL A 487 -4.26 50.46 7.07
C VAL A 487 -4.32 51.39 5.85
N LEU A 488 -5.16 51.07 4.86
CA LEU A 488 -5.32 51.91 3.67
C LEU A 488 -5.74 53.34 4.03
N ARG A 489 -6.76 53.50 4.87
CA ARG A 489 -7.30 54.81 5.27
C ARG A 489 -6.34 55.62 6.11
N THR A 490 -5.59 54.98 7.00
CA THR A 490 -4.73 55.68 7.97
C THR A 490 -3.31 55.92 7.45
N ARG A 491 -2.77 55.04 6.60
CA ARG A 491 -1.38 55.09 6.13
C ARG A 491 -1.23 55.42 4.66
N VAL A 492 -2.01 54.79 3.79
CA VAL A 492 -1.79 54.83 2.33
C VAL A 492 -2.51 56.01 1.69
N LEU A 493 -3.83 56.05 1.77
CA LEU A 493 -4.69 57.04 1.12
C LEU A 493 -4.35 58.50 1.47
N PRO A 494 -3.93 58.87 2.70
CA PRO A 494 -3.51 60.23 3.02
C PRO A 494 -2.28 60.71 2.24
N ARG A 495 -1.46 59.79 1.74
CA ARG A 495 -0.24 60.10 0.96
C ARG A 495 -0.48 60.10 -0.55
N VAL A 496 -1.65 59.65 -1.00
CA VAL A 496 -2.04 59.61 -2.42
C VAL A 496 -2.54 60.99 -2.85
N LYS A 497 -1.84 61.60 -3.80
CA LYS A 497 -2.23 62.87 -4.45
C LYS A 497 -2.62 62.62 -5.91
N LYS A 498 -3.31 63.58 -6.52
CA LYS A 498 -3.63 63.56 -7.96
C LYS A 498 -2.37 63.30 -8.79
N GLY A 499 -2.41 62.28 -9.65
CA GLY A 499 -1.30 61.91 -10.53
C GLY A 499 -0.19 61.03 -9.90
N SER A 500 -0.33 60.59 -8.64
CA SER A 500 0.61 59.66 -8.01
C SER A 500 0.69 58.33 -8.76
N ARG A 501 1.80 57.59 -8.63
CA ARG A 501 1.88 56.16 -8.93
C ARG A 501 1.70 55.37 -7.64
N VAL A 502 0.82 54.38 -7.64
CA VAL A 502 0.46 53.62 -6.44
C VAL A 502 0.52 52.14 -6.75
N GLU A 503 1.29 51.41 -5.95
CA GLU A 503 1.42 49.96 -6.02
C GLU A 503 1.03 49.36 -4.67
N ILE A 504 0.05 48.46 -4.65
CA ILE A 504 -0.48 47.86 -3.44
C ILE A 504 -0.56 46.35 -3.65
N GLU A 505 0.04 45.58 -2.75
CA GLU A 505 -0.17 44.14 -2.63
C GLU A 505 -0.81 43.86 -1.27
N VAL A 506 -1.93 43.16 -1.28
CA VAL A 506 -2.64 42.68 -0.08
C VAL A 506 -2.65 41.15 -0.13
N ARG A 507 -2.44 40.52 1.02
CA ARG A 507 -2.59 39.08 1.24
C ARG A 507 -3.62 38.88 2.35
N VAL A 508 -4.70 38.20 2.04
CA VAL A 508 -5.86 37.91 2.92
C VAL A 508 -6.30 36.47 2.68
N SER A 509 -6.79 35.76 3.68
CA SER A 509 -7.28 34.38 3.59
C SER A 509 -8.69 34.27 2.99
N GLU A 510 -8.98 35.11 1.99
CA GLU A 510 -10.31 35.25 1.39
C GLU A 510 -10.46 34.52 0.05
N ALA A 511 -11.71 34.13 -0.24
CA ALA A 511 -12.09 33.51 -1.50
C ALA A 511 -11.79 34.39 -2.74
N PRO A 512 -11.61 33.81 -3.94
CA PRO A 512 -11.21 34.57 -5.14
C PRO A 512 -12.16 35.71 -5.55
N ASP A 513 -13.45 35.57 -5.32
CA ASP A 513 -14.46 36.61 -5.57
C ASP A 513 -14.35 37.78 -4.60
N VAL A 514 -14.20 37.51 -3.31
CA VAL A 514 -13.97 38.53 -2.28
C VAL A 514 -12.67 39.29 -2.55
N ARG A 515 -11.58 38.58 -2.89
CA ARG A 515 -10.30 39.22 -3.24
C ARG A 515 -10.43 40.13 -4.48
N ARG A 516 -11.15 39.69 -5.51
CA ARG A 516 -11.44 40.51 -6.70
C ARG A 516 -12.32 41.72 -6.38
N GLU A 517 -13.27 41.60 -5.45
CA GLU A 517 -14.05 42.73 -4.98
C GLU A 517 -13.20 43.74 -4.21
N LEU A 518 -12.35 43.26 -3.30
CA LEU A 518 -11.41 44.10 -2.56
C LEU A 518 -10.47 44.84 -3.52
N GLU A 519 -9.90 44.16 -4.52
CA GLU A 519 -9.06 44.80 -5.53
C GLU A 519 -9.82 45.93 -6.26
N ARG A 520 -11.03 45.64 -6.75
CA ARG A 520 -11.88 46.64 -7.44
C ARG A 520 -12.19 47.83 -6.54
N ALA A 521 -12.50 47.58 -5.28
CA ALA A 521 -12.83 48.63 -4.32
C ALA A 521 -11.62 49.53 -4.01
N ILE A 522 -10.42 48.95 -3.84
CA ILE A 522 -9.18 49.70 -3.66
C ILE A 522 -8.88 50.56 -4.90
N ARG A 523 -8.96 49.97 -6.11
CA ARG A 523 -8.76 50.70 -7.38
C ARG A 523 -9.76 51.86 -7.51
N ALA A 524 -11.04 51.63 -7.21
CA ALA A 524 -12.07 52.66 -7.27
C ALA A 524 -11.76 53.83 -6.33
N GLU A 525 -11.28 53.56 -5.11
CA GLU A 525 -10.90 54.61 -4.15
C GLU A 525 -9.68 55.42 -4.62
N LEU A 526 -8.69 54.78 -5.25
CA LEU A 526 -7.54 55.46 -5.84
C LEU A 526 -7.95 56.35 -7.04
N ARG A 527 -8.86 55.88 -7.89
CA ARG A 527 -9.42 56.67 -9.01
C ARG A 527 -10.18 57.90 -8.51
N LYS A 528 -11.01 57.75 -7.47
CA LYS A 528 -11.71 58.88 -6.83
C LYS A 528 -10.76 59.97 -6.34
N ARG A 529 -9.52 59.60 -5.99
CA ARG A 529 -8.45 60.52 -5.56
C ARG A 529 -7.61 61.09 -6.71
N GLY A 530 -7.99 60.82 -7.96
CA GLY A 530 -7.36 61.40 -9.15
C GLY A 530 -6.08 60.69 -9.58
N VAL A 531 -5.92 59.41 -9.25
CA VAL A 531 -4.87 58.55 -9.81
C VAL A 531 -5.35 57.98 -11.14
N ALA A 532 -4.53 58.10 -12.19
CA ALA A 532 -4.84 57.54 -13.51
C ALA A 532 -4.63 56.01 -13.53
N GLU A 533 -5.40 55.27 -14.32
CA GLU A 533 -5.44 53.79 -14.24
C GLU A 533 -4.09 53.15 -14.53
N GLU A 534 -3.35 53.68 -15.49
CA GLU A 534 -2.01 53.25 -15.88
C GLU A 534 -0.96 53.44 -14.77
N LYS A 535 -1.32 54.15 -13.69
CA LYS A 535 -0.49 54.39 -12.52
C LYS A 535 -0.93 53.58 -11.29
N ILE A 536 -1.91 52.68 -11.43
CA ILE A 536 -2.47 51.86 -10.35
C ILE A 536 -2.11 50.38 -10.57
N THR A 537 -1.29 49.85 -9.68
CA THR A 537 -1.07 48.40 -9.56
C THR A 537 -1.66 47.95 -8.22
N VAL A 538 -2.74 47.16 -8.25
CA VAL A 538 -3.28 46.52 -7.04
C VAL A 538 -3.30 45.02 -7.28
N ARG A 539 -2.81 44.25 -6.31
CA ARG A 539 -2.85 42.79 -6.29
C ARG A 539 -3.43 42.34 -4.95
N VAL A 540 -4.39 41.44 -4.97
CA VAL A 540 -4.95 40.84 -3.76
C VAL A 540 -4.78 39.33 -3.85
N LEU A 541 -3.79 38.80 -3.14
CA LEU A 541 -3.44 37.39 -3.12
C LEU A 541 -4.07 36.68 -1.92
N SER A 542 -4.14 35.37 -2.00
CA SER A 542 -4.48 34.54 -0.85
C SER A 542 -3.34 34.56 0.17
N ALA A 543 -3.65 34.70 1.46
CA ALA A 543 -2.71 34.48 2.56
C ALA A 543 -2.46 32.98 2.82
N TYR A 544 -3.36 32.11 2.34
CA TYR A 544 -3.22 30.66 2.32
C TYR A 544 -2.64 30.18 0.98
N LYS A 545 -1.71 29.21 1.03
CA LYS A 545 -0.91 28.75 -0.12
C LYS A 545 -0.42 29.91 -1.00
N GLN A 546 0.35 30.83 -0.41
CA GLN A 546 0.72 32.10 -1.06
C GLN A 546 1.50 31.89 -2.36
N GLY A 547 2.37 30.87 -2.40
CA GLY A 547 3.09 30.50 -3.63
C GLY A 547 2.16 30.04 -4.75
N PHE A 548 1.15 29.22 -4.42
CA PHE A 548 0.12 28.78 -5.36
C PHE A 548 -0.71 29.96 -5.88
N SER A 549 -1.19 30.82 -4.97
CA SER A 549 -1.97 32.02 -5.35
C SER A 549 -1.15 33.01 -6.17
N TRP A 550 0.15 33.18 -5.88
CA TRP A 550 1.03 34.00 -6.72
C TRP A 550 1.11 33.46 -8.15
N ILE A 551 1.30 32.15 -8.32
CA ILE A 551 1.36 31.55 -9.65
C ILE A 551 0.02 31.70 -10.37
N MET A 552 -1.09 31.40 -9.70
CA MET A 552 -2.43 31.45 -10.31
C MET A 552 -2.92 32.88 -10.62
N ASP A 553 -2.69 33.82 -9.72
CA ASP A 553 -3.30 35.15 -9.79
C ASP A 553 -2.35 36.19 -10.43
N VAL A 554 -1.04 35.92 -10.50
CA VAL A 554 -0.05 36.86 -11.06
C VAL A 554 0.68 36.27 -12.27
N VAL A 555 1.28 35.09 -12.12
CA VAL A 555 2.13 34.51 -13.17
C VAL A 555 1.28 34.02 -14.34
N LEU A 556 0.27 33.19 -14.09
CA LEU A 556 -0.57 32.58 -15.12
C LEU A 556 -1.21 33.64 -16.03
N PRO A 557 -1.86 34.71 -15.51
CA PRO A 557 -2.38 35.79 -16.36
C PRO A 557 -1.31 36.49 -17.21
N ALA A 558 -0.09 36.66 -16.68
CA ALA A 558 1.00 37.35 -17.38
C ALA A 558 1.61 36.53 -18.53
N ILE A 559 1.52 35.20 -18.48
CA ILE A 559 2.11 34.30 -19.48
C ILE A 559 1.08 33.74 -20.46
N ARG A 560 -0.22 33.88 -20.17
CA ARG A 560 -1.32 33.30 -20.95
C ARG A 560 -1.30 33.72 -22.42
N GLU A 561 -0.97 34.99 -22.72
CA GLU A 561 -0.88 35.47 -24.11
C GLU A 561 0.26 34.82 -24.90
N LYS A 562 1.29 34.31 -24.21
CA LYS A 562 2.45 33.64 -24.81
C LYS A 562 2.33 32.11 -24.78
N GLN A 563 1.18 31.54 -24.43
CA GLN A 563 0.99 30.11 -24.19
C GLN A 563 1.55 29.21 -25.32
N SER A 564 1.39 29.61 -26.59
CA SER A 564 1.85 28.83 -27.74
C SER A 564 3.37 28.76 -27.89
N GLU A 565 4.10 29.66 -27.23
CA GLU A 565 5.56 29.73 -27.25
C GLU A 565 6.18 28.96 -26.08
N ILE A 566 5.40 28.67 -25.04
CA ILE A 566 5.88 28.02 -23.82
C ILE A 566 6.25 26.56 -24.12
N ALA A 567 7.48 26.19 -23.78
CA ALA A 567 7.97 24.81 -23.86
C ALA A 567 8.23 24.21 -22.48
N LYS A 568 8.63 25.02 -21.50
CA LYS A 568 8.95 24.57 -20.14
C LYS A 568 8.66 25.67 -19.12
N ILE A 569 8.13 25.30 -17.96
CA ILE A 569 8.03 26.15 -16.78
C ILE A 569 8.92 25.54 -15.71
N LEU A 570 9.92 26.29 -15.25
CA LEU A 570 10.84 25.87 -14.21
C LEU A 570 10.56 26.64 -12.93
N ILE A 571 10.23 25.92 -11.86
CA ILE A 571 9.92 26.48 -10.55
C ILE A 571 11.01 26.04 -9.58
N ARG A 572 11.88 26.96 -9.20
CA ARG A 572 12.88 26.73 -8.15
C ARG A 572 12.30 27.11 -6.81
N PHE A 573 12.46 26.25 -5.80
CA PHE A 573 12.03 26.51 -4.43
C PHE A 573 13.21 26.41 -3.46
N ALA A 574 13.31 27.35 -2.52
CA ALA A 574 14.26 27.30 -1.42
C ALA A 574 13.94 26.12 -0.49
N PRO A 575 14.93 25.34 -0.03
CA PRO A 575 14.69 24.38 1.03
C PRO A 575 14.43 25.07 2.36
N LEU A 576 13.64 24.43 3.21
CA LEU A 576 13.57 24.79 4.61
C LEU A 576 14.75 24.13 5.35
N GLU A 577 15.45 24.90 6.19
CA GLU A 577 16.52 24.39 7.07
C GLU A 577 16.12 24.53 8.54
N ARG A 578 16.69 23.66 9.39
CA ARG A 578 16.52 23.77 10.84
C ARG A 578 17.41 24.90 11.35
N GLU A 579 16.86 25.72 12.23
CA GLU A 579 17.53 26.88 12.79
C GLU A 579 17.53 26.79 14.33
N PRO A 580 18.20 25.76 14.92
CA PRO A 580 18.12 25.49 16.35
C PRO A 580 18.73 26.60 17.22
N ASP A 581 19.62 27.40 16.64
CA ASP A 581 20.26 28.54 17.31
C ASP A 581 19.31 29.73 17.50
N LYS A 582 18.14 29.72 16.83
CA LYS A 582 17.09 30.72 17.04
C LYS A 582 16.17 30.28 18.18
N PRO A 583 16.06 31.04 19.27
CA PRO A 583 15.25 30.66 20.44
C PRO A 583 13.81 30.29 20.10
N GLU A 584 13.16 31.04 19.21
CA GLU A 584 11.78 30.84 18.75
C GLU A 584 11.59 29.60 17.85
N LEU A 585 12.67 28.91 17.49
CA LEU A 585 12.71 27.80 16.54
C LEU A 585 13.49 26.61 17.09
N ARG A 586 13.77 26.61 18.40
CA ARG A 586 14.55 25.59 19.10
C ARG A 586 13.96 24.19 18.95
N TRP A 587 12.63 24.10 18.96
CA TRP A 587 11.88 22.86 18.81
C TRP A 587 11.11 22.91 17.49
N GLN A 588 11.48 22.00 16.57
CA GLN A 588 10.96 21.83 15.19
C GLN A 588 10.97 20.35 14.81
N THR A 589 10.23 19.55 15.57
CA THR A 589 10.12 18.11 15.30
C THR A 589 9.29 17.82 14.05
N ILE A 590 8.25 18.61 13.78
CA ILE A 590 7.42 18.58 12.58
C ILE A 590 8.07 19.45 11.48
N PHE A 591 9.18 18.96 10.92
CA PHE A 591 9.98 19.67 9.92
C PHE A 591 10.00 18.94 8.57
N SER A 592 9.76 19.67 7.48
CA SER A 592 9.86 19.17 6.10
C SER A 592 10.83 20.06 5.29
N PRO A 593 11.95 19.50 4.75
CA PRO A 593 12.86 20.25 3.90
C PRO A 593 12.21 20.83 2.63
N ILE A 594 11.09 20.25 2.21
CA ILE A 594 10.33 20.60 1.00
C ILE A 594 9.02 21.35 1.34
N ARG A 595 8.90 21.94 2.53
CA ARG A 595 7.68 22.64 2.99
C ARG A 595 7.12 23.65 1.98
N TRP A 596 7.99 24.37 1.28
CA TRP A 596 7.60 25.34 0.26
C TRP A 596 7.08 24.64 -1.01
N LEU A 597 7.73 23.57 -1.47
CA LEU A 597 7.19 22.77 -2.56
C LEU A 597 5.80 22.17 -2.23
N GLN A 598 5.60 21.68 -1.01
CA GLN A 598 4.32 21.14 -0.56
C GLN A 598 3.18 22.17 -0.62
N GLU A 599 3.49 23.46 -0.42
CA GLU A 599 2.52 24.54 -0.54
C GLU A 599 2.02 24.76 -1.96
N LEU A 600 2.84 24.41 -2.96
CA LEU A 600 2.52 24.55 -4.36
C LEU A 600 1.64 23.41 -4.88
N TYR A 601 1.46 22.30 -4.17
CA TYR A 601 0.67 21.18 -4.69
C TYR A 601 -0.83 21.57 -4.87
N PRO A 602 -1.48 21.24 -6.00
CA PRO A 602 -0.99 20.58 -7.25
C PRO A 602 -0.79 21.56 -8.44
N ILE A 603 0.09 22.55 -8.33
CA ILE A 603 0.21 23.65 -9.32
C ILE A 603 0.69 23.18 -10.69
N ASP A 604 1.47 22.11 -10.77
CA ASP A 604 1.93 21.50 -12.01
C ASP A 604 0.76 21.02 -12.86
N GLU A 605 -0.15 20.25 -12.28
CA GLU A 605 -1.34 19.76 -12.99
C GLU A 605 -2.28 20.90 -13.37
N VAL A 606 -2.43 21.89 -12.49
CA VAL A 606 -3.25 23.08 -12.76
C VAL A 606 -2.67 23.90 -13.91
N LEU A 607 -1.36 24.16 -13.91
CA LEU A 607 -0.69 24.88 -15.01
C LEU A 607 -0.71 24.07 -16.31
N ALA A 608 -0.47 22.76 -16.25
CA ALA A 608 -0.54 21.87 -17.41
C ALA A 608 -1.90 21.98 -18.11
N LYS A 609 -2.97 21.92 -17.32
CA LYS A 609 -4.34 22.06 -17.80
C LYS A 609 -4.62 23.45 -18.36
N GLU A 610 -4.31 24.52 -17.61
CA GLU A 610 -4.62 25.90 -17.98
C GLU A 610 -3.83 26.40 -19.21
N LEU A 611 -2.63 25.87 -19.44
CA LEU A 611 -1.75 26.25 -20.55
C LEU A 611 -1.72 25.22 -21.68
N ASN A 612 -2.47 24.12 -21.55
CA ASN A 612 -2.47 22.99 -22.48
C ASN A 612 -1.05 22.45 -22.75
N LEU A 613 -0.31 22.20 -21.68
CA LEU A 613 1.05 21.64 -21.68
C LEU A 613 1.04 20.21 -21.10
N PRO A 614 1.96 19.34 -21.52
CA PRO A 614 2.20 18.09 -20.79
C PRO A 614 2.72 18.41 -19.38
N VAL A 615 2.32 17.64 -18.36
CA VAL A 615 2.68 17.90 -16.96
C VAL A 615 4.21 17.87 -16.76
N GLU A 616 4.92 17.08 -17.57
CA GLU A 616 6.38 16.97 -17.57
C GLU A 616 7.08 18.27 -18.02
N ALA A 617 6.34 19.22 -18.62
CA ALA A 617 6.86 20.55 -18.94
C ALA A 617 6.93 21.48 -17.72
N ILE A 618 6.26 21.15 -16.61
CA ILE A 618 6.39 21.86 -15.34
C ILE A 618 7.42 21.12 -14.48
N VAL A 619 8.56 21.76 -14.24
CA VAL A 619 9.69 21.16 -13.55
C VAL A 619 9.96 21.89 -12.26
N PHE A 620 10.13 21.14 -11.17
CA PHE A 620 10.54 21.67 -9.88
C PHE A 620 12.03 21.40 -9.64
N GLU A 621 12.75 22.43 -9.23
CA GLU A 621 14.15 22.31 -8.82
C GLU A 621 14.34 22.84 -7.40
N ARG A 622 15.08 22.12 -6.57
CA ARG A 622 15.47 22.64 -5.26
C ARG A 622 16.59 23.67 -5.44
N ALA A 623 16.40 24.88 -4.91
CA ALA A 623 17.44 25.91 -4.92
C ALA A 623 18.61 25.53 -3.99
N ALA A 624 19.81 26.03 -4.31
CA ALA A 624 21.02 25.74 -3.55
C ALA A 624 21.08 26.49 -2.20
N SER A 625 20.27 27.52 -2.00
CA SER A 625 20.25 28.35 -0.80
C SER A 625 18.85 28.39 -0.18
N PRO A 626 18.73 28.37 1.16
CA PRO A 626 17.46 28.58 1.86
C PRO A 626 17.04 30.07 1.92
N LYS A 627 17.86 30.96 1.35
CA LYS A 627 17.62 32.41 1.38
C LYS A 627 16.61 32.83 0.30
N SER A 628 16.00 34.00 0.52
CA SER A 628 15.14 34.66 -0.46
C SER A 628 15.84 34.81 -1.84
N PRO A 629 15.10 34.67 -2.95
CA PRO A 629 13.66 34.41 -2.98
C PRO A 629 13.32 32.94 -2.68
N ILE A 630 12.24 32.72 -1.93
CA ILE A 630 11.75 31.36 -1.64
C ILE A 630 11.29 30.65 -2.93
N TYR A 631 10.65 31.37 -3.86
CA TYR A 631 10.35 30.85 -5.19
C TYR A 631 10.95 31.72 -6.27
N HIS A 632 11.52 31.06 -7.28
CA HIS A 632 11.96 31.67 -8.52
C HIS A 632 11.39 30.87 -9.68
N LEU A 633 10.64 31.54 -10.57
CA LEU A 633 9.96 30.90 -11.69
C LEU A 633 10.49 31.44 -13.02
N GLU A 634 10.85 30.55 -13.94
CA GLU A 634 11.22 30.86 -15.32
C GLU A 634 10.27 30.14 -16.29
N VAL A 635 9.76 30.88 -17.29
CA VAL A 635 9.02 30.32 -18.43
C VAL A 635 9.92 30.39 -19.65
N LEU A 636 10.12 29.24 -20.30
CA LEU A 636 11.11 29.06 -21.36
C LEU A 636 10.43 28.67 -22.67
N ASP A 637 10.95 29.19 -23.79
CA ASP A 637 10.57 28.75 -25.14
C ASP A 637 11.28 27.46 -25.56
N ARG A 638 10.97 26.94 -26.76
CA ARG A 638 11.61 25.72 -27.32
C ARG A 638 13.12 25.85 -27.54
N ALA A 639 13.64 27.06 -27.64
CA ALA A 639 15.07 27.35 -27.79
C ALA A 639 15.77 27.57 -26.43
N GLY A 640 15.04 27.45 -25.31
CA GLY A 640 15.56 27.67 -23.96
C GLY A 640 15.67 29.14 -23.57
N ARG A 641 15.01 30.07 -24.28
CA ARG A 641 15.02 31.50 -23.96
C ARG A 641 13.93 31.82 -22.94
N VAL A 642 14.23 32.70 -22.00
CA VAL A 642 13.30 33.15 -20.96
C VAL A 642 12.24 34.08 -21.56
N LEU A 643 10.99 33.65 -21.55
CA LEU A 643 9.80 34.40 -21.95
C LEU A 643 9.23 35.25 -20.82
N TYR A 644 9.37 34.76 -19.58
CA TYR A 644 8.92 35.40 -18.36
C TYR A 644 9.75 34.86 -17.19
N GLN A 645 10.06 35.73 -16.22
CA GLN A 645 10.66 35.32 -14.95
C GLN A 645 10.08 36.16 -13.81
N SER A 646 9.93 35.56 -12.63
CA SER A 646 9.47 36.27 -11.44
C SER A 646 9.88 35.54 -10.16
N ASP A 647 10.09 36.32 -9.12
CA ASP A 647 10.42 35.86 -7.77
C ASP A 647 9.23 36.07 -6.82
N PHE A 648 9.15 35.25 -5.78
CA PHE A 648 8.15 35.40 -4.72
C PHE A 648 8.62 34.89 -3.35
N ASP A 649 8.32 35.67 -2.32
CA ASP A 649 8.53 35.31 -0.93
C ASP A 649 7.20 35.26 -0.16
N PRO A 650 6.82 34.11 0.40
CA PRO A 650 5.69 34.00 1.33
C PRO A 650 5.91 34.83 2.59
N LYS A 651 4.83 35.40 3.13
CA LYS A 651 4.82 36.05 4.43
C LYS A 651 4.35 35.05 5.47
N PHE A 652 5.14 34.86 6.51
CA PHE A 652 4.83 33.93 7.59
C PHE A 652 5.25 34.51 8.94
N VAL A 653 4.67 33.97 10.00
CA VAL A 653 5.10 34.18 11.38
C VAL A 653 5.54 32.86 12.00
N ILE A 654 6.35 32.96 13.04
CA ILE A 654 6.73 31.83 13.88
C ILE A 654 5.95 31.96 15.19
N GLN A 655 5.30 30.88 15.60
CA GLN A 655 4.59 30.82 16.88
C GLN A 655 4.64 29.40 17.47
N PRO A 656 4.49 29.26 18.80
CA PRO A 656 4.32 27.95 19.41
C PRO A 656 3.07 27.25 18.88
N LEU A 657 3.14 25.92 18.69
CA LEU A 657 1.97 25.12 18.33
C LEU A 657 0.92 25.15 19.44
N PHE A 658 1.35 25.05 20.70
CA PHE A 658 0.50 25.20 21.89
C PHE A 658 1.10 26.24 22.81
N ARG A 659 0.35 27.29 23.14
CA ARG A 659 0.87 28.36 24.01
C ARG A 659 1.03 27.94 25.46
N GLN A 660 0.24 26.97 25.91
CA GLN A 660 0.33 26.35 27.23
C GLN A 660 1.62 25.52 27.36
N PHE A 661 2.18 25.06 26.23
CA PHE A 661 3.39 24.25 26.17
C PHE A 661 4.35 24.83 25.12
N PRO A 662 4.90 26.04 25.36
CA PRO A 662 5.67 26.75 24.35
C PRO A 662 6.96 26.01 23.95
N ASP A 663 7.48 25.17 24.85
CA ASP A 663 8.65 24.32 24.61
C ASP A 663 8.33 23.01 23.87
N TYR A 664 7.07 22.76 23.50
CA TYR A 664 6.66 21.53 22.81
C TYR A 664 7.04 21.55 21.33
N GLU A 665 6.61 22.59 20.60
CA GLU A 665 6.81 22.69 19.16
C GLU A 665 6.60 24.14 18.69
N SER A 666 7.35 24.57 17.67
CA SER A 666 7.18 25.86 17.01
C SER A 666 6.91 25.70 15.51
N VAL A 667 5.95 26.47 15.00
CA VAL A 667 5.44 26.34 13.63
C VAL A 667 5.57 27.64 12.85
N ARG A 668 5.87 27.51 11.54
CA ARG A 668 5.82 28.61 10.57
C ARG A 668 4.43 28.63 9.94
N VAL A 669 3.67 29.70 10.18
CA VAL A 669 2.31 29.89 9.69
C VAL A 669 2.29 31.04 8.70
N THR A 670 1.84 30.78 7.48
CA THR A 670 1.61 31.84 6.48
C THR A 670 0.55 32.80 6.99
N THR A 671 0.77 34.10 6.82
CA THR A 671 -0.07 35.17 7.40
C THR A 671 -0.44 36.21 6.35
N GLY A 672 -1.46 37.01 6.65
CA GLY A 672 -1.87 38.14 5.83
C GLY A 672 -0.88 39.30 5.91
N TRP A 673 -0.87 40.14 4.88
CA TRP A 673 0.10 41.21 4.76
C TRP A 673 -0.41 42.33 3.85
N ILE A 674 0.00 43.57 4.12
CA ILE A 674 -0.20 44.69 3.19
C ILE A 674 1.13 45.38 2.91
N THR A 675 1.43 45.51 1.63
CA THR A 675 2.55 46.28 1.11
C THR A 675 2.00 47.38 0.22
N ALA A 676 2.38 48.64 0.47
CA ALA A 676 1.94 49.76 -0.35
C ALA A 676 3.08 50.76 -0.61
N ASP A 677 3.30 51.08 -1.88
CA ASP A 677 4.27 52.04 -2.38
C ASP A 677 3.55 53.19 -3.09
N VAL A 678 3.89 54.44 -2.73
CA VAL A 678 3.38 55.65 -3.38
C VAL A 678 4.56 56.44 -3.95
N ASN A 679 4.58 56.63 -5.27
CA ASN A 679 5.68 57.26 -6.02
C ASN A 679 7.04 56.61 -5.73
N GLY A 680 7.07 55.28 -5.62
CA GLY A 680 8.29 54.51 -5.33
C GLY A 680 8.74 54.54 -3.87
N LYS A 681 7.95 55.14 -2.96
CA LYS A 681 8.24 55.14 -1.52
C LYS A 681 7.28 54.23 -0.78
N ARG A 682 7.83 53.30 0.02
CA ARG A 682 7.07 52.43 0.93
C ARG A 682 6.33 53.23 1.99
N VAL A 683 5.00 53.10 2.03
CA VAL A 683 4.12 53.79 2.99
C VAL A 683 3.41 52.84 3.95
N ALA A 684 3.29 51.55 3.60
CA ALA A 684 2.86 50.47 4.48
C ALA A 684 3.59 49.17 4.12
N ASP A 685 4.02 48.42 5.12
CA ASP A 685 4.63 47.09 5.00
C ASP A 685 4.40 46.37 6.34
N GLU A 686 3.18 45.90 6.55
CA GLU A 686 2.75 45.39 7.86
C GLU A 686 1.83 44.19 7.74
N ARG A 687 1.80 43.41 8.83
CA ARG A 687 1.01 42.18 8.96
C ARG A 687 -0.47 42.50 9.07
N ILE A 688 -1.28 41.69 8.40
CA ILE A 688 -2.72 41.58 8.62
C ILE A 688 -2.95 40.19 9.23
N VAL A 689 -3.43 40.14 10.47
CA VAL A 689 -3.70 38.84 11.13
C VAL A 689 -4.95 38.25 10.48
N THR A 690 -4.82 37.05 9.90
CA THR A 690 -5.94 36.43 9.18
C THR A 690 -7.03 35.95 10.13
N ASP A 691 -8.20 35.66 9.59
CA ASP A 691 -9.33 35.21 10.40
C ASP A 691 -9.10 33.83 11.07
N PRO A 692 -8.46 32.85 10.42
CA PRO A 692 -8.03 31.60 11.06
C PRO A 692 -7.01 31.85 12.17
N GLU A 693 -6.10 32.82 11.98
CA GLU A 693 -5.14 33.19 13.01
C GLU A 693 -5.84 33.84 14.22
N LYS A 694 -6.86 34.68 13.99
CA LYS A 694 -7.68 35.27 15.08
C LYS A 694 -8.46 34.20 15.83
N PHE A 695 -9.08 33.24 15.13
CA PHE A 695 -9.74 32.09 15.75
C PHE A 695 -8.73 31.28 16.59
N TRP A 696 -7.58 30.94 16.01
CA TRP A 696 -6.54 30.18 16.69
C TRP A 696 -6.02 30.91 17.93
N ASP A 697 -5.89 32.24 17.86
CA ASP A 697 -5.51 33.09 18.99
C ASP A 697 -6.52 32.97 20.15
N LEU A 698 -7.82 33.02 19.84
CA LEU A 698 -8.91 32.84 20.81
C LEU A 698 -8.92 31.42 21.39
N TYR A 699 -8.81 30.40 20.55
CA TYR A 699 -8.73 29.00 20.97
C TYR A 699 -7.59 28.79 21.98
N GLN A 700 -6.39 29.30 21.67
CA GLN A 700 -5.20 29.15 22.49
C GLN A 700 -5.23 29.99 23.78
N LYS A 701 -5.77 31.23 23.73
CA LYS A 701 -5.76 32.14 24.90
C LYS A 701 -6.95 31.99 25.82
N LYS A 702 -8.11 31.55 25.31
CA LYS A 702 -9.36 31.52 26.09
C LYS A 702 -9.81 30.10 26.40
N LEU A 703 -9.92 29.25 25.39
CA LEU A 703 -10.50 27.91 25.56
C LEU A 703 -9.50 26.91 26.15
N LEU A 704 -8.32 26.79 25.55
CA LEU A 704 -7.31 25.81 25.95
C LEU A 704 -6.86 25.94 27.42
N PRO A 705 -6.65 27.13 28.02
CA PRO A 705 -6.31 27.23 29.43
C PRO A 705 -7.45 26.76 30.35
N ARG A 706 -8.72 26.94 29.96
CA ARG A 706 -9.88 26.50 30.75
C ARG A 706 -10.05 24.99 30.68
N LEU A 707 -9.91 24.41 29.49
CA LEU A 707 -9.88 22.96 29.32
C LEU A 707 -8.73 22.34 30.14
N PHE A 708 -7.53 22.93 30.06
CA PHE A 708 -6.39 22.49 30.86
C PHE A 708 -6.69 22.54 32.36
N ALA A 709 -7.21 23.67 32.86
CA ALA A 709 -7.57 23.81 34.27
C ALA A 709 -8.61 22.77 34.72
N TYR A 710 -9.63 22.51 33.90
CA TYR A 710 -10.65 21.51 34.17
C TYR A 710 -10.06 20.09 34.27
N VAL A 711 -9.22 19.69 33.31
CA VAL A 711 -8.58 18.35 33.34
C VAL A 711 -7.66 18.22 34.54
N MET A 712 -6.89 19.27 34.87
CA MET A 712 -6.03 19.25 36.04
C MET A 712 -6.84 19.11 37.33
N ASP A 713 -7.95 19.82 37.47
CA ASP A 713 -8.84 19.73 38.63
C ASP A 713 -9.45 18.33 38.77
N LEU A 714 -9.95 17.75 37.66
CA LEU A 714 -10.59 16.43 37.63
C LEU A 714 -9.69 15.29 38.15
N TYR A 715 -8.37 15.43 37.99
CA TYR A 715 -7.39 14.42 38.39
C TYR A 715 -6.42 14.90 39.48
N GLU A 716 -6.81 15.91 40.26
CA GLU A 716 -6.01 16.45 41.38
C GLU A 716 -4.56 16.80 40.96
N GLY A 717 -4.41 17.33 39.75
CA GLY A 717 -3.15 17.71 39.14
C GLY A 717 -2.31 16.56 38.57
N GLN A 718 -2.84 15.34 38.53
CA GLN A 718 -2.14 14.14 38.04
C GLN A 718 -2.92 13.41 36.94
N PRO A 719 -3.24 14.06 35.80
CA PRO A 719 -3.80 13.36 34.66
C PRO A 719 -2.78 12.33 34.13
N LYS A 720 -3.26 11.11 33.84
CA LYS A 720 -2.45 10.02 33.30
C LYS A 720 -2.97 9.62 31.91
N PRO A 721 -2.11 9.07 31.03
CA PRO A 721 -2.54 8.56 29.73
C PRO A 721 -3.71 7.56 29.80
N GLU A 722 -3.77 6.75 30.86
CA GLU A 722 -4.84 5.79 31.11
C GLU A 722 -6.21 6.42 31.41
N HIS A 723 -6.24 7.72 31.74
CA HIS A 723 -7.48 8.46 31.98
C HIS A 723 -8.05 9.11 30.70
N ALA A 724 -7.32 9.08 29.58
CA ALA A 724 -7.81 9.63 28.33
C ALA A 724 -8.92 8.74 27.71
N PRO A 725 -9.93 9.32 27.06
CA PRO A 725 -10.13 10.76 26.83
C PRO A 725 -10.63 11.51 28.08
N TYR A 726 -10.10 12.71 28.30
CA TYR A 726 -10.40 13.52 29.51
C TYR A 726 -11.76 14.25 29.47
N PHE A 727 -12.44 14.23 28.32
CA PHE A 727 -13.78 14.73 28.10
C PHE A 727 -14.42 13.93 26.95
N GLY A 728 -15.75 13.89 26.89
CA GLY A 728 -16.48 13.11 25.89
C GLY A 728 -16.44 13.73 24.49
N GLU A 729 -16.79 15.01 24.37
CA GLU A 729 -16.87 15.73 23.10
C GLU A 729 -16.35 17.17 23.27
N LEU A 730 -15.65 17.68 22.25
CA LEU A 730 -15.39 19.10 22.06
C LEU A 730 -15.93 19.49 20.68
N LYS A 731 -17.10 20.14 20.66
CA LYS A 731 -17.71 20.63 19.43
C LYS A 731 -17.31 22.07 19.18
N VAL A 732 -16.80 22.35 17.98
CA VAL A 732 -16.49 23.71 17.53
C VAL A 732 -17.32 23.97 16.28
N GLU A 733 -18.28 24.89 16.38
CA GLU A 733 -19.02 25.42 15.24
C GLU A 733 -18.35 26.74 14.83
N LEU A 734 -17.67 26.71 13.68
CA LEU A 734 -16.88 27.84 13.18
C LEU A 734 -17.40 28.24 11.81
N THR A 735 -17.66 29.53 11.63
CA THR A 735 -17.98 30.13 10.34
C THR A 735 -16.93 31.19 10.04
N LEU A 736 -16.15 30.97 8.99
CA LEU A 736 -15.14 31.91 8.47
C LEU A 736 -15.38 32.11 6.97
N SER A 737 -14.91 33.23 6.41
CA SER A 737 -14.95 33.55 4.98
C SER A 737 -13.83 32.91 4.17
N GLU A 738 -13.21 31.85 4.71
CA GLU A 738 -12.10 31.14 4.06
C GLU A 738 -12.50 30.60 2.68
N PRO A 739 -11.53 30.48 1.75
CA PRO A 739 -11.77 29.87 0.45
C PRO A 739 -12.23 28.42 0.63
N ASP A 740 -13.28 28.02 -0.08
CA ASP A 740 -13.67 26.62 -0.25
C ASP A 740 -14.08 26.41 -1.71
N TYR A 741 -13.17 25.90 -2.53
CA TYR A 741 -13.44 25.66 -3.94
C TYR A 741 -12.63 24.50 -4.54
N PRO A 742 -13.22 23.73 -5.49
CA PRO A 742 -12.53 22.65 -6.17
C PRO A 742 -11.53 23.18 -7.21
N LEU A 743 -10.39 22.49 -7.35
CA LEU A 743 -9.39 22.75 -8.38
C LEU A 743 -9.67 22.00 -9.70
N GLY A 744 -10.54 20.99 -9.65
CA GLY A 744 -10.89 20.18 -10.82
C GLY A 744 -9.75 19.29 -11.31
N ILE A 745 -8.91 18.83 -10.37
CA ILE A 745 -7.86 17.81 -10.48
C ILE A 745 -8.13 16.83 -9.33
N ASP A 746 -8.35 15.53 -9.59
CA ASP A 746 -8.46 14.46 -8.59
C ASP A 746 -9.31 14.73 -7.32
N GLN A 747 -10.35 15.57 -7.44
CA GLN A 747 -11.17 16.07 -6.32
C GLN A 747 -10.43 16.96 -5.30
N GLU A 748 -9.24 17.43 -5.64
CA GLU A 748 -8.48 18.41 -4.87
C GLU A 748 -9.23 19.74 -4.75
N GLN A 749 -9.11 20.35 -3.57
CA GLN A 749 -9.77 21.60 -3.21
C GLN A 749 -8.83 22.53 -2.44
N ILE A 750 -9.10 23.83 -2.51
CA ILE A 750 -8.52 24.82 -1.61
C ILE A 750 -9.57 25.08 -0.54
N SER A 751 -9.29 24.57 0.67
CA SER A 751 -10.06 24.78 1.91
C SER A 751 -9.16 24.97 3.11
#